data_AF-A0AAW0CU10-F1
#
_entry.id   AF-A0AAW0CU10-F1
#
_cell.length_a   1.000
_cell.length_b   1.000
_cell.length_c   1.000
_cell.angle_alpha   90.00
_cell.angle_beta   90.00
_cell.angle_gamma   90.00
#
_symmetry.space_group_name_H-M   'P 1'
#
loop_
_entity.id
_entity.type
_entity.pdbx_description
1 polymer ?
#
loop_
_entity_poly.entity_id
_entity_poly.type
_entity_poly.pdbx_seq_one_letter_code
_entity_poly.pdbx_strand_id
1 'polypeptide(L)'
;MSVTDINAYITGVQRRFPSYMQAIETLRKAGSPPSHVTAVHISSPSTRIQDALQSIAFLAQDMQEGSLESKLQTMMAVKRNWAMRARIGPWATFFLRLVLFDERVGPLSLDGLNLIDKSLYVVSLLLLYPDSCPDAADMETESKELRRASPGILPLASRVWLRVNEISHPSWSRWSPVLTLVLIDDSDSERMRMFMNTVNGCDQAGKDVVGICIRHMFVVVTHVYRYQESVLIGLQWHMALIMTLFNPGNAALGMKFMLRGGIVALVRALSVLMCKRKTVKRLRNCPRNSVQFRCIVGSIDTLATLLESLLKGPRWISEALDSGLLMILLKGEPFYHVDEDTRNTQGKRTCTEELCQTLAQIMENIALFAMYPSVMKRFQKSMKAISRCALEDRLQPRPPHFWGSWDKCKGKTSIYHQLFKMASDKGITMCAADKVWPYFKLVRLYSLIDNGACFSSVPLIVRDLKRAPITKCVTCVAQSVKASHTAPNHVQETIGKIIASVVMTWQIRIIVKGRPMASFMDVEFFKMLIRTYLFAHGREMGVFEDKDTRAKQKRPTVVINFDDNNEGTVLSPNNYELRSFKEMGKDERFTKASYRSWEQADRIAAKENRVVVAAFFPVTIGLASSAVCILETFSPGQIALRDTPIPGYDGPDVDEDEDVI
;
A
#
# COMPACT_ATOMS: atom_id res chain seq x y z
N MET A 1 -9.66 25.67 18.62
CA MET A 1 -9.33 27.11 18.47
C MET A 1 -9.10 27.47 16.99
N SER A 2 -9.44 28.68 16.54
CA SER A 2 -9.16 29.13 15.16
C SER A 2 -7.71 29.61 15.00
N VAL A 3 -7.18 29.65 13.77
CA VAL A 3 -5.84 30.22 13.49
C VAL A 3 -5.76 31.69 13.94
N THR A 4 -6.87 32.42 13.86
CA THR A 4 -6.99 33.83 14.29
C THR A 4 -6.73 33.99 15.78
N ASP A 5 -7.24 33.07 16.61
CA ASP A 5 -7.08 33.13 18.07
C ASP A 5 -5.63 32.86 18.50
N ILE A 6 -4.93 31.97 17.78
CA ILE A 6 -3.50 31.70 18.00
C ILE A 6 -2.67 32.94 17.67
N ASN A 7 -2.94 33.59 16.54
CA ASN A 7 -2.22 34.79 16.13
C ASN A 7 -2.43 35.92 17.14
N ALA A 8 -3.66 36.13 17.61
CA ALA A 8 -3.96 37.10 18.65
C ALA A 8 -3.20 36.80 19.95
N TYR A 9 -3.12 35.53 20.34
CA TYR A 9 -2.33 35.11 21.50
C TYR A 9 -0.84 35.43 21.33
N ILE A 10 -0.23 35.11 20.19
CA ILE A 10 1.18 35.39 19.92
C ILE A 10 1.47 36.89 19.90
N THR A 11 0.63 37.69 19.24
CA THR A 11 0.75 39.15 19.27
C THR A 11 0.63 39.71 20.68
N GLY A 12 -0.28 39.16 21.50
CA GLY A 12 -0.41 39.54 22.91
C GLY A 12 0.87 39.22 23.71
N VAL A 13 1.46 38.04 23.48
CA VAL A 13 2.72 37.63 24.12
C VAL A 13 3.89 38.52 23.71
N GLN A 14 4.02 38.87 22.43
CA GLN A 14 5.06 39.77 21.92
C GLN A 14 4.95 41.17 22.51
N ARG A 15 3.73 41.65 22.77
CA ARG A 15 3.52 42.94 23.46
C ARG A 15 3.85 42.87 24.96
N ARG A 16 3.67 41.70 25.58
CA ARG A 16 3.93 41.48 27.01
C ARG A 16 5.42 41.44 27.32
N PHE A 17 6.23 40.82 26.47
CA PHE A 17 7.67 40.68 26.70
C PHE A 17 8.47 41.55 25.72
N PRO A 18 9.22 42.55 26.20
CA PRO A 18 10.05 43.41 25.36
C PRO A 18 11.39 42.77 24.97
N SER A 19 11.80 41.66 25.63
CA SER A 19 13.05 40.95 25.30
C SER A 19 13.05 39.50 25.77
N TYR A 20 13.92 38.66 25.18
CA TYR A 20 14.08 37.26 25.57
C TYR A 20 14.56 37.12 27.02
N MET A 21 15.34 38.09 27.52
CA MET A 21 15.81 38.09 28.91
C MET A 21 14.64 38.18 29.90
N GLN A 22 13.64 39.03 29.62
CA GLN A 22 12.45 39.14 30.47
C GLN A 22 11.56 37.90 30.41
N ALA A 23 11.44 37.27 29.23
CA ALA A 23 10.72 36.02 29.08
C ALA A 23 11.38 34.89 29.91
N ILE A 24 12.71 34.78 29.87
CA ILE A 24 13.48 33.82 30.67
C ILE A 24 13.33 34.10 32.17
N GLU A 25 13.43 35.36 32.59
CA GLU A 25 13.31 35.72 34.00
C GLU A 25 11.91 35.38 34.54
N THR A 26 10.87 35.65 33.75
CA THR A 26 9.50 35.26 34.07
C THR A 26 9.35 33.74 34.17
N LEU A 27 9.99 32.98 33.28
CA LEU A 27 9.99 31.51 33.34
C LEU A 27 10.72 30.99 34.59
N ARG A 28 11.81 31.64 35.00
CA ARG A 28 12.53 31.28 36.24
C ARG A 28 11.67 31.52 37.47
N LYS A 29 10.95 32.65 37.52
CA LYS A 29 9.96 32.96 38.57
C LYS A 29 8.81 31.97 38.60
N ALA A 30 8.35 31.51 37.43
CA ALA A 30 7.33 30.47 37.31
C ALA A 30 7.79 29.11 37.86
N GLY A 31 9.08 28.92 38.13
CA GLY A 31 9.53 27.72 38.82
C GLY A 31 9.38 26.43 37.98
N SER A 32 9.41 25.25 38.61
CA SER A 32 9.41 23.95 37.91
C SER A 32 7.99 23.53 37.55
N PRO A 33 7.75 22.77 36.48
CA PRO A 33 6.41 22.25 36.25
C PRO A 33 5.95 21.35 37.42
N PRO A 34 4.63 21.22 37.66
CA PRO A 34 4.10 20.20 38.56
C PRO A 34 4.56 18.80 38.16
N SER A 35 4.85 17.94 39.15
CA SER A 35 5.40 16.60 38.94
C SER A 35 4.46 15.68 38.14
N HIS A 36 3.14 15.87 38.31
CA HIS A 36 2.11 15.11 37.61
C HIS A 36 1.03 16.04 37.06
N VAL A 37 0.60 15.78 35.81
CA VAL A 37 -0.49 16.53 35.17
C VAL A 37 -1.82 16.36 35.91
N THR A 38 -2.05 15.19 36.51
CA THR A 38 -3.23 14.88 37.33
C THR A 38 -3.36 15.76 38.58
N ALA A 39 -2.27 16.38 39.04
CA ALA A 39 -2.28 17.31 40.17
C ALA A 39 -2.67 18.74 39.76
N VAL A 40 -2.98 18.98 38.48
CA VAL A 40 -3.34 20.29 37.95
C VAL A 40 -4.83 20.35 37.68
N HIS A 41 -5.48 21.40 38.20
CA HIS A 41 -6.82 21.77 37.77
C HIS A 41 -6.76 22.37 36.36
N ILE A 42 -6.77 21.50 35.33
CA ILE A 42 -6.66 21.91 33.92
C ILE A 42 -7.77 22.91 33.57
N SER A 43 -8.95 22.76 34.18
CA SER A 43 -10.09 23.65 33.96
C SER A 43 -9.90 25.07 34.52
N SER A 44 -8.90 25.32 35.36
CA SER A 44 -8.55 26.65 35.88
C SER A 44 -7.02 26.74 36.01
N PRO A 45 -6.32 26.92 34.88
CA PRO A 45 -4.87 26.83 34.87
C PRO A 45 -4.26 28.00 35.63
N SER A 46 -3.39 27.69 36.60
CA SER A 46 -2.76 28.70 37.46
C SER A 46 -1.94 29.71 36.66
N THR A 47 -1.80 30.92 37.19
CA THR A 47 -0.97 32.00 36.61
C THR A 47 0.43 31.53 36.29
N ARG A 48 1.02 30.69 37.15
CA ARG A 48 2.31 30.03 36.94
C ARG A 48 2.41 29.26 35.62
N ILE A 49 1.39 28.45 35.30
CA ILE A 49 1.37 27.64 34.07
C ILE A 49 1.19 28.56 32.86
N GLN A 50 0.33 29.58 32.98
CA GLN A 50 0.10 30.54 31.92
C GLN A 50 1.35 31.38 31.63
N ASP A 51 2.04 31.87 32.65
CA ASP A 51 3.28 32.64 32.53
C ASP A 51 4.39 31.80 31.90
N ALA A 52 4.54 30.54 32.31
CA ALA A 52 5.50 29.62 31.69
C ALA A 52 5.21 29.42 30.20
N LEU A 53 3.95 29.18 29.83
CA LEU A 53 3.57 28.98 28.43
C LEU A 53 3.77 30.26 27.60
N GLN A 54 3.46 31.43 28.14
CA GLN A 54 3.64 32.71 27.46
C GLN A 54 5.12 33.06 27.28
N SER A 55 5.96 32.83 28.30
CA SER A 55 7.41 32.98 28.18
C SER A 55 7.98 32.09 27.08
N ILE A 56 7.59 30.81 27.04
CA ILE A 56 8.05 29.88 26.00
C ILE A 56 7.51 30.30 24.62
N ALA A 57 6.27 30.77 24.55
CA ALA A 57 5.68 31.27 23.31
C ALA A 57 6.49 32.45 22.73
N PHE A 58 6.90 33.39 23.57
CA PHE A 58 7.74 34.51 23.16
C PHE A 58 9.07 34.01 22.57
N LEU A 59 9.78 33.16 23.33
CA LEU A 59 11.09 32.63 22.93
C LEU A 59 10.99 31.83 21.62
N ALA A 60 9.98 30.97 21.50
CA ALA A 60 9.76 30.16 20.30
C ALA A 60 9.46 31.03 19.07
N GLN A 61 8.65 32.09 19.24
CA GLN A 61 8.34 33.00 18.14
C GLN A 61 9.55 33.82 17.72
N ASP A 62 10.34 34.33 18.67
CA ASP A 62 11.51 35.16 18.38
C ASP A 62 12.61 34.37 17.64
N MET A 63 12.78 33.08 17.94
CA MET A 63 13.69 32.21 17.16
C MET A 63 13.24 31.99 15.71
N GLN A 64 11.95 32.07 15.43
CA GLN A 64 11.38 31.79 14.10
C GLN A 64 11.26 33.06 13.25
N GLU A 65 10.84 34.17 13.85
CA GLU A 65 10.46 35.41 13.14
C GLU A 65 11.27 36.65 13.55
N GLY A 66 12.20 36.54 14.51
CA GLY A 66 13.07 37.64 14.92
C GLY A 66 14.09 38.05 13.86
N SER A 67 14.82 39.14 14.10
CA SER A 67 16.01 39.47 13.29
C SER A 67 17.07 38.37 13.42
N LEU A 68 17.98 38.21 12.45
CA LEU A 68 19.01 37.17 12.51
C LEU A 68 19.80 37.22 13.84
N GLU A 69 20.14 38.41 14.31
CA GLU A 69 20.80 38.61 15.60
C GLU A 69 19.91 38.17 16.78
N SER A 70 18.63 38.59 16.80
CA SER A 70 17.69 38.20 17.86
C SER A 70 17.47 36.69 17.89
N LYS A 71 17.33 36.06 16.73
CA LYS A 71 17.21 34.61 16.59
C LYS A 71 18.38 33.89 17.23
N LEU A 72 19.61 34.25 16.87
CA LEU A 72 20.82 33.63 17.39
C LEU A 72 20.96 33.84 18.91
N GLN A 73 20.69 35.05 19.40
CA GLN A 73 20.75 35.36 20.84
C GLN A 73 19.70 34.56 21.62
N THR A 74 18.46 34.52 21.14
CA THR A 74 17.37 33.78 21.76
C THR A 74 17.61 32.28 21.72
N MET A 75 18.12 31.72 20.61
CA MET A 75 18.54 30.32 20.52
C MET A 75 19.61 29.97 21.55
N MET A 76 20.67 30.78 21.65
CA MET A 76 21.71 30.58 22.68
C MET A 76 21.12 30.64 24.09
N ALA A 77 20.19 31.56 24.33
CA ALA A 77 19.53 31.69 25.62
C ALA A 77 18.65 30.47 25.92
N VAL A 78 17.86 29.96 24.96
CA VAL A 78 17.07 28.74 25.11
C VAL A 78 17.96 27.54 25.41
N LYS A 79 19.06 27.35 24.67
CA LYS A 79 20.03 26.26 24.88
C LYS A 79 20.61 26.27 26.29
N ARG A 80 21.11 27.43 26.74
CA ARG A 80 21.67 27.61 28.09
C ARG A 80 20.66 27.30 29.20
N ASN A 81 19.37 27.50 28.94
CA ASN A 81 18.29 27.33 29.92
C ASN A 81 17.46 26.04 29.67
N TRP A 82 17.91 25.15 28.77
CA TRP A 82 17.20 23.93 28.41
C TRP A 82 17.22 22.89 29.53
N ALA A 83 18.43 22.53 30.00
CA ALA A 83 18.67 21.50 31.01
C ALA A 83 19.03 22.06 32.40
N MET A 84 19.81 23.15 32.47
CA MET A 84 20.27 23.73 33.75
C MET A 84 19.22 24.65 34.36
N ARG A 85 18.73 24.37 35.59
CA ARG A 85 18.04 25.25 36.58
C ARG A 85 16.95 26.26 36.10
N ALA A 86 16.71 26.41 34.80
CA ALA A 86 15.93 27.44 34.12
C ALA A 86 14.81 26.88 33.22
N ARG A 87 14.58 25.57 33.32
CA ARG A 87 13.23 24.97 33.32
C ARG A 87 12.51 24.89 31.96
N ILE A 88 13.13 25.22 30.81
CA ILE A 88 12.47 25.11 29.49
C ILE A 88 12.13 23.65 29.14
N GLY A 89 13.12 22.74 29.14
CA GLY A 89 12.91 21.33 28.79
C GLY A 89 11.87 20.62 29.67
N PRO A 90 11.92 20.78 31.01
CA PRO A 90 10.89 20.29 31.91
C PRO A 90 9.49 20.83 31.60
N TRP A 91 9.35 22.15 31.37
CA TRP A 91 8.06 22.75 31.00
C TRP A 91 7.54 22.24 29.65
N ALA A 92 8.40 22.12 28.63
CA ALA A 92 8.05 21.53 27.35
C ALA A 92 7.54 20.08 27.53
N THR A 93 8.24 19.27 28.33
CA THR A 93 7.82 17.90 28.67
C THR A 93 6.47 17.88 29.39
N PHE A 94 6.25 18.80 30.33
CA PHE A 94 4.99 18.95 31.04
C PHE A 94 3.84 19.29 30.06
N PHE A 95 4.03 20.26 29.17
CA PHE A 95 3.02 20.63 28.17
C PHE A 95 2.72 19.50 27.19
N LEU A 96 3.73 18.73 26.75
CA LEU A 96 3.51 17.52 25.94
C LEU A 96 2.63 16.50 26.68
N ARG A 97 2.89 16.27 27.98
CA ARG A 97 2.07 15.37 28.79
C ARG A 97 0.67 15.91 29.05
N LEU A 98 0.54 17.23 29.20
CA LEU A 98 -0.75 17.92 29.36
C LEU A 98 -1.65 17.68 28.14
N VAL A 99 -1.11 17.81 26.94
CA VAL A 99 -1.83 17.55 25.68
C VAL A 99 -2.29 16.09 25.55
N LEU A 100 -1.55 15.16 26.17
CA LEU A 100 -1.86 13.73 26.18
C LEU A 100 -2.80 13.33 27.33
N PHE A 101 -3.29 14.28 28.12
CA PHE A 101 -4.21 14.02 29.21
C PHE A 101 -5.52 13.42 28.68
N ASP A 102 -6.06 12.42 29.39
CA ASP A 102 -7.23 11.68 28.95
C ASP A 102 -8.50 12.51 29.16
N GLU A 103 -9.20 12.83 28.08
CA GLU A 103 -10.50 13.55 28.10
C GLU A 103 -11.60 12.75 28.81
N ARG A 104 -11.40 11.46 29.05
CA ARG A 104 -12.34 10.61 29.82
C ARG A 104 -12.44 11.00 31.29
N VAL A 105 -11.55 11.86 31.80
CA VAL A 105 -11.56 12.35 33.18
C VAL A 105 -12.65 13.43 33.41
N GLY A 106 -13.32 13.89 32.35
CA GLY A 106 -14.49 14.79 32.43
C GLY A 106 -14.42 15.92 31.40
N PRO A 107 -15.52 16.66 31.17
CA PRO A 107 -15.54 17.77 30.23
C PRO A 107 -14.58 18.88 30.68
N LEU A 108 -13.65 19.28 29.80
CA LEU A 108 -12.74 20.39 30.05
C LEU A 108 -13.49 21.73 29.96
N SER A 109 -13.12 22.69 30.81
CA SER A 109 -13.56 24.08 30.65
C SER A 109 -12.95 24.71 29.39
N LEU A 110 -13.50 25.85 28.97
CA LEU A 110 -12.94 26.62 27.86
C LEU A 110 -11.47 27.03 28.11
N ASP A 111 -11.11 27.38 29.35
CA ASP A 111 -9.74 27.74 29.71
C ASP A 111 -8.78 26.55 29.61
N GLY A 112 -9.25 25.36 30.00
CA GLY A 112 -8.48 24.13 29.86
C GLY A 112 -8.24 23.76 28.39
N LEU A 113 -9.28 23.86 27.55
CA LEU A 113 -9.15 23.65 26.10
C LEU A 113 -8.20 24.67 25.47
N ASN A 114 -8.32 25.95 25.83
CA ASN A 114 -7.44 27.00 25.35
C ASN A 114 -5.98 26.76 25.77
N LEU A 115 -5.74 26.25 26.98
CA LEU A 115 -4.39 25.90 27.42
C LEU A 115 -3.81 24.77 26.56
N ILE A 116 -4.59 23.72 26.29
CA ILE A 116 -4.15 22.58 25.46
C ILE A 116 -3.85 23.05 24.03
N ASP A 117 -4.75 23.80 23.40
CA ASP A 117 -4.57 24.29 22.02
C ASP A 117 -3.35 25.22 21.90
N LYS A 118 -3.13 26.11 22.88
CA LYS A 118 -1.92 26.97 22.94
C LYS A 118 -0.66 26.14 23.18
N SER A 119 -0.71 25.13 24.04
CA SER A 119 0.43 24.22 24.28
C SER A 119 0.82 23.47 23.02
N LEU A 120 -0.16 22.94 22.29
CA LEU A 120 0.02 22.25 21.01
C LEU A 120 0.72 23.12 19.97
N TYR A 121 0.43 24.41 19.96
CA TYR A 121 1.05 25.37 19.06
C TYR A 121 2.47 25.74 19.51
N VAL A 122 2.60 26.23 20.73
CA VAL A 122 3.86 26.78 21.28
C VAL A 122 4.96 25.74 21.34
N VAL A 123 4.67 24.53 21.81
CA VAL A 123 5.69 23.48 21.91
C VAL A 123 6.16 23.05 20.53
N SER A 124 5.27 22.99 19.52
CA SER A 124 5.70 22.66 18.15
C SER A 124 6.66 23.71 17.57
N LEU A 125 6.43 25.00 17.84
CA LEU A 125 7.34 26.08 17.44
C LEU A 125 8.68 26.00 18.16
N LEU A 126 8.65 25.74 19.47
CA LEU A 126 9.86 25.60 20.27
C LEU A 126 10.74 24.46 19.73
N LEU A 127 10.14 23.31 19.39
CA LEU A 127 10.90 22.14 18.92
C LEU A 127 11.35 22.24 17.46
N LEU A 128 10.74 23.13 16.66
CA LEU A 128 11.11 23.34 15.26
C LEU A 128 12.25 24.37 15.09
N TYR A 129 12.80 24.91 16.18
CA TYR A 129 13.87 25.92 16.09
C TYR A 129 15.11 25.50 15.25
N PRO A 130 15.53 24.22 15.19
CA PRO A 130 16.68 23.85 14.37
C PRO A 130 16.46 24.11 12.88
N ASP A 131 15.21 24.04 12.40
CA ASP A 131 14.82 24.34 11.01
C ASP A 131 14.98 25.84 10.68
N SER A 132 15.15 26.70 11.69
CA SER A 132 15.44 28.13 11.52
C SER A 132 16.93 28.43 11.31
N CYS A 133 17.81 27.43 11.41
CA CYS A 133 19.23 27.59 11.12
C CYS A 133 19.46 27.87 9.62
N PRO A 134 20.39 28.77 9.26
CA PRO A 134 20.62 29.15 7.86
C PRO A 134 21.23 28.01 7.03
N ASP A 135 22.07 27.17 7.65
CA ASP A 135 22.78 26.09 6.98
C ASP A 135 22.36 24.71 7.49
N ALA A 136 22.35 23.72 6.60
CA ALA A 136 21.94 22.35 6.91
C ALA A 136 22.84 21.67 7.96
N ALA A 137 24.14 22.00 7.98
CA ALA A 137 25.08 21.48 8.96
C ALA A 137 24.77 21.99 10.39
N ASP A 138 24.35 23.25 10.49
CA ASP A 138 23.94 23.86 11.76
C ASP A 138 22.60 23.28 12.22
N MET A 139 21.64 23.11 11.31
CA MET A 139 20.36 22.45 11.61
C MET A 139 20.58 21.04 12.20
N GLU A 140 21.47 20.25 11.60
CA GLU A 140 21.75 18.90 12.08
C GLU A 140 22.45 18.92 13.46
N THR A 141 23.38 19.86 13.65
CA THR A 141 24.07 20.04 14.92
C THR A 141 23.09 20.42 16.04
N GLU A 142 22.23 21.41 15.79
CA GLU A 142 21.21 21.83 16.75
C GLU A 142 20.19 20.73 17.05
N SER A 143 19.79 19.97 16.03
CA SER A 143 18.91 18.81 16.21
C SER A 143 19.56 17.75 17.09
N LYS A 144 20.85 17.44 16.88
CA LYS A 144 21.62 16.51 17.74
C LYS A 144 21.66 16.98 19.19
N GLU A 145 21.94 18.26 19.42
CA GLU A 145 21.99 18.84 20.77
C GLU A 145 20.63 18.78 21.47
N LEU A 146 19.54 19.14 20.79
CA LEU A 146 18.18 19.04 21.33
C LEU A 146 17.83 17.60 21.75
N ARG A 147 18.16 16.62 20.88
CA ARG A 147 17.90 15.20 21.14
C ARG A 147 18.71 14.68 22.33
N ARG A 148 19.98 15.07 22.45
CA ARG A 148 20.83 14.75 23.61
C ARG A 148 20.28 15.35 24.90
N ALA A 149 19.82 16.59 24.84
CA ALA A 149 19.31 17.31 26.00
C ALA A 149 17.92 16.82 26.45
N SER A 150 17.19 16.06 25.62
CA SER A 150 15.84 15.56 25.94
C SER A 150 15.54 14.21 25.29
N PRO A 151 16.18 13.12 25.75
CA PRO A 151 16.04 11.79 25.13
C PRO A 151 14.60 11.24 25.15
N GLY A 152 13.77 11.64 26.12
CA GLY A 152 12.37 11.22 26.22
C GLY A 152 11.39 11.99 25.31
N ILE A 153 11.86 12.96 24.53
CA ILE A 153 10.98 13.86 23.79
C ILE A 153 10.36 13.21 22.55
N LEU A 154 11.11 12.35 21.85
CA LEU A 154 10.64 11.69 20.63
C LEU A 154 9.40 10.82 20.90
N PRO A 155 9.36 9.92 21.90
CA PRO A 155 8.16 9.16 22.21
C PRO A 155 6.95 10.05 22.56
N LEU A 156 7.17 11.15 23.30
CA LEU A 156 6.09 12.08 23.65
C LEU A 156 5.57 12.82 22.42
N ALA A 157 6.47 13.37 21.60
CA ALA A 157 6.12 14.05 20.35
C ALA A 157 5.38 13.12 19.37
N SER A 158 5.77 11.85 19.30
CA SER A 158 5.10 10.83 18.47
C SER A 158 3.64 10.62 18.90
N ARG A 159 3.39 10.54 20.21
CA ARG A 159 2.04 10.44 20.78
C ARG A 159 1.23 11.72 20.55
N VAL A 160 1.88 12.89 20.69
CA VAL A 160 1.24 14.19 20.43
C VAL A 160 0.85 14.31 18.97
N TRP A 161 1.73 13.93 18.03
CA TRP A 161 1.43 13.90 16.60
C TRP A 161 0.21 13.03 16.28
N LEU A 162 0.13 11.82 16.86
CA LEU A 162 -1.06 10.97 16.73
C LEU A 162 -2.32 11.65 17.29
N ARG A 163 -2.23 12.32 18.44
CA ARG A 163 -3.35 13.04 19.05
C ARG A 163 -3.79 14.21 18.17
N VAL A 164 -2.86 14.99 17.65
CA VAL A 164 -3.09 16.12 16.75
C VAL A 164 -3.79 15.66 15.47
N ASN A 165 -3.40 14.52 14.91
CA ASN A 165 -4.07 13.92 13.75
C ASN A 165 -5.49 13.46 14.09
N GLU A 166 -5.67 12.84 15.25
CA GLU A 166 -6.97 12.33 15.74
C GLU A 166 -8.01 13.45 15.86
N ILE A 167 -7.63 14.59 16.43
CA ILE A 167 -8.51 15.76 16.57
C ILE A 167 -8.41 16.74 15.40
N SER A 168 -7.56 16.45 14.40
CA SER A 168 -7.25 17.32 13.25
C SER A 168 -6.89 18.76 13.64
N HIS A 169 -6.08 18.92 14.69
CA HIS A 169 -5.70 20.23 15.22
C HIS A 169 -4.81 20.99 14.20
N PRO A 170 -4.98 22.32 14.01
CA PRO A 170 -4.25 23.10 13.00
C PRO A 170 -2.71 23.05 13.09
N SER A 171 -2.13 22.72 14.25
CA SER A 171 -0.68 22.57 14.41
C SER A 171 -0.08 21.31 13.80
N TRP A 172 -0.89 20.40 13.21
CA TRP A 172 -0.43 19.17 12.55
C TRP A 172 0.70 19.42 11.54
N SER A 173 0.67 20.56 10.85
CA SER A 173 1.64 20.93 9.83
C SER A 173 3.01 21.29 10.41
N ARG A 174 3.12 21.56 11.71
CA ARG A 174 4.40 21.78 12.43
C ARG A 174 4.87 20.51 13.12
N TRP A 175 3.94 19.71 13.66
CA TRP A 175 4.28 18.45 14.32
C TRP A 175 4.91 17.42 13.38
N SER A 176 4.52 17.41 12.11
CA SER A 176 5.11 16.47 11.14
C SER A 176 6.59 16.81 10.85
N PRO A 177 6.97 18.05 10.50
CA PRO A 177 8.36 18.48 10.41
C PRO A 177 9.17 18.29 11.71
N VAL A 178 8.60 18.59 12.88
CA VAL A 178 9.28 18.35 14.18
C VAL A 178 9.72 16.89 14.30
N LEU A 179 8.89 15.94 13.89
CA LEU A 179 9.27 14.53 13.92
C LEU A 179 10.32 14.21 12.86
N THR A 180 10.08 14.55 11.60
CA THR A 180 10.93 14.11 10.48
C THR A 180 12.26 14.83 10.43
N LEU A 181 12.25 16.16 10.47
CA LEU A 181 13.45 17.00 10.31
C LEU A 181 14.29 17.05 11.59
N VAL A 182 13.64 17.11 12.76
CA VAL A 182 14.35 17.41 14.01
C VAL A 182 14.58 16.16 14.87
N LEU A 183 13.58 15.29 15.03
CA LEU A 183 13.65 14.23 16.05
C LEU A 183 14.04 12.85 15.52
N ILE A 184 13.73 12.52 14.25
CA ILE A 184 14.01 11.20 13.67
C ILE A 184 15.36 11.19 12.95
N ASP A 185 15.64 12.17 12.08
CA ASP A 185 16.82 12.21 11.19
C ASP A 185 16.87 10.99 10.25
N ASP A 186 16.85 11.24 8.93
CA ASP A 186 16.77 10.20 7.89
C ASP A 186 17.95 9.21 7.93
N SER A 187 19.07 9.58 8.56
CA SER A 187 20.24 8.72 8.72
C SER A 187 20.19 7.78 9.95
N ASP A 188 19.28 8.03 10.91
CA ASP A 188 19.27 7.35 12.20
C ASP A 188 18.15 6.29 12.30
N SER A 189 18.50 5.07 11.88
CA SER A 189 17.61 3.90 11.93
C SER A 189 17.08 3.58 13.35
N GLU A 190 17.76 3.99 14.41
CA GLU A 190 17.34 3.73 15.79
C GLU A 190 16.18 4.63 16.20
N ARG A 191 16.25 5.91 15.87
CA ARG A 191 15.17 6.85 16.18
C ARG A 191 13.93 6.57 15.35
N MET A 192 14.11 6.20 14.09
CA MET A 192 13.00 5.74 13.27
C MET A 192 12.30 4.53 13.91
N ARG A 193 13.08 3.57 14.41
CA ARG A 193 12.55 2.41 15.15
C ARG A 193 11.83 2.82 16.43
N MET A 194 12.35 3.79 17.17
CA MET A 194 11.73 4.31 18.40
C MET A 194 10.38 4.99 18.11
N PHE A 195 10.29 5.79 17.05
CA PHE A 195 9.04 6.37 16.56
C PHE A 195 8.03 5.27 16.23
N MET A 196 8.43 4.29 15.39
CA MET A 196 7.56 3.16 15.01
C MET A 196 7.10 2.36 16.23
N ASN A 197 7.99 2.04 17.17
CA ASN A 197 7.66 1.31 18.40
C ASN A 197 6.65 2.08 19.27
N THR A 198 6.79 3.41 19.36
CA THR A 198 5.86 4.25 20.12
C THR A 198 4.47 4.25 19.51
N VAL A 199 4.38 4.39 18.17
CA VAL A 199 3.11 4.39 17.44
C VAL A 199 2.46 2.99 17.49
N ASN A 200 3.25 1.93 17.31
CA ASN A 200 2.80 0.54 17.48
C ASN A 200 2.28 0.27 18.89
N GLY A 201 2.95 0.78 19.92
CA GLY A 201 2.50 0.67 21.31
C GLY A 201 1.16 1.35 21.55
N CYS A 202 0.87 2.48 20.88
CA CYS A 202 -0.44 3.12 20.95
C CYS A 202 -1.54 2.26 20.31
N ASP A 203 -1.26 1.62 19.17
CA ASP A 203 -2.19 0.70 18.51
C ASP A 203 -2.46 -0.54 19.37
N GLN A 204 -1.42 -1.11 20.00
CA GLN A 204 -1.54 -2.22 20.95
C GLN A 204 -2.36 -1.86 22.19
N ALA A 205 -2.29 -0.60 22.64
CA ALA A 205 -3.12 -0.08 23.73
C ALA A 205 -4.58 0.20 23.32
N GLY A 206 -4.99 -0.18 22.10
CA GLY A 206 -6.36 -0.09 21.62
C GLY A 206 -6.70 1.18 20.86
N LYS A 207 -5.73 2.06 20.56
CA LYS A 207 -5.96 3.27 19.77
C LYS A 207 -6.07 2.91 18.28
N ASP A 208 -7.06 3.46 17.57
CA ASP A 208 -7.24 3.25 16.13
C ASP A 208 -6.23 4.08 15.30
N VAL A 209 -4.95 3.72 15.37
CA VAL A 209 -3.86 4.45 14.69
C VAL A 209 -4.10 4.50 13.18
N VAL A 210 -4.42 3.36 12.57
CA VAL A 210 -4.67 3.26 11.12
C VAL A 210 -5.82 4.16 10.69
N GLY A 211 -6.96 4.11 11.39
CA GLY A 211 -8.11 4.93 11.05
C GLY A 211 -7.88 6.41 11.30
N ILE A 212 -7.13 6.79 12.35
CA ILE A 212 -6.70 8.18 12.58
C ILE A 212 -5.91 8.69 11.37
N CYS A 213 -4.88 7.94 10.95
CA CYS A 213 -4.04 8.30 9.82
C CYS A 213 -4.83 8.41 8.50
N ILE A 214 -5.69 7.44 8.20
CA ILE A 214 -6.54 7.46 6.99
C ILE A 214 -7.45 8.69 6.99
N ARG A 215 -8.16 8.94 8.10
CA ARG A 215 -9.08 10.09 8.21
C ARG A 215 -8.33 11.41 8.07
N HIS A 216 -7.21 11.57 8.76
CA HIS A 216 -6.45 12.80 8.74
C HIS A 216 -5.83 13.07 7.37
N MET A 217 -5.29 12.04 6.70
CA MET A 217 -4.79 12.14 5.32
C MET A 217 -5.85 12.76 4.38
N PHE A 218 -7.11 12.34 4.49
CA PHE A 218 -8.20 12.94 3.71
C PHE A 218 -8.50 14.39 4.05
N VAL A 219 -8.50 14.74 5.34
CA VAL A 219 -8.70 16.11 5.81
C VAL A 219 -7.64 17.02 5.19
N VAL A 220 -6.36 16.62 5.27
CA VAL A 220 -5.26 17.48 4.83
C VAL A 220 -5.19 17.63 3.30
N VAL A 221 -5.40 16.58 2.52
CA VAL A 221 -5.33 16.68 1.04
C VAL A 221 -6.49 17.47 0.44
N THR A 222 -7.67 17.47 1.08
CA THR A 222 -8.88 18.10 0.53
C THR A 222 -8.75 19.61 0.36
N HIS A 223 -7.91 20.25 1.17
CA HIS A 223 -7.72 21.70 1.25
C HIS A 223 -6.39 22.21 0.69
N VAL A 224 -5.57 21.33 0.09
CA VAL A 224 -4.24 21.67 -0.46
C VAL A 224 -4.21 22.94 -1.31
N TYR A 225 -5.22 23.15 -2.14
CA TYR A 225 -5.30 24.34 -3.01
C TYR A 225 -5.31 25.68 -2.25
N ARG A 226 -5.64 25.69 -0.94
CA ARG A 226 -5.66 26.88 -0.07
C ARG A 226 -4.43 27.04 0.82
N TYR A 227 -3.57 26.03 0.90
CA TYR A 227 -2.48 26.04 1.85
C TYR A 227 -1.41 27.08 1.50
N GLN A 228 -0.84 27.68 2.53
CA GLN A 228 0.37 28.47 2.43
C GLN A 228 1.59 27.54 2.39
N GLU A 229 2.74 28.08 2.04
CA GLU A 229 3.98 27.32 1.87
C GLU A 229 4.35 26.49 3.11
N SER A 230 4.31 27.08 4.31
CA SER A 230 4.59 26.38 5.58
C SER A 230 3.67 25.18 5.83
N VAL A 231 2.41 25.26 5.41
CA VAL A 231 1.45 24.14 5.54
C VAL A 231 1.70 23.07 4.48
N LEU A 232 2.19 23.45 3.29
CA LEU A 232 2.60 22.49 2.26
C LEU A 232 3.87 21.72 2.65
N ILE A 233 4.83 22.38 3.31
CA ILE A 233 5.99 21.70 3.92
C ILE A 233 5.49 20.68 4.94
N GLY A 234 4.58 21.09 5.84
CA GLY A 234 3.96 20.19 6.79
C GLY A 234 3.24 19.00 6.16
N LEU A 235 2.56 19.20 5.02
CA LEU A 235 1.92 18.13 4.25
C LEU A 235 2.93 17.11 3.73
N GLN A 236 4.03 17.58 3.13
CA GLN A 236 5.07 16.70 2.59
C GLN A 236 5.62 15.78 3.68
N TRP A 237 6.01 16.35 4.82
CA TRP A 237 6.53 15.58 5.95
C TRP A 237 5.47 14.70 6.61
N HIS A 238 4.20 15.11 6.60
CA HIS A 238 3.11 14.24 7.03
C HIS A 238 3.00 13.00 6.15
N MET A 239 3.05 13.16 4.82
CA MET A 239 3.02 12.01 3.91
C MET A 239 4.24 11.11 4.08
N ALA A 240 5.42 11.68 4.36
CA ALA A 240 6.64 10.92 4.65
C ALA A 240 6.46 10.02 5.89
N LEU A 241 5.90 10.55 6.98
CA LEU A 241 5.59 9.75 8.17
C LEU A 241 4.59 8.63 7.89
N ILE A 242 3.56 8.89 7.08
CA ILE A 242 2.56 7.90 6.66
C ILE A 242 3.21 6.79 5.84
N MET A 243 4.09 7.15 4.90
CA MET A 243 4.89 6.19 4.14
C MET A 243 5.73 5.33 5.08
N THR A 244 6.47 5.92 6.02
CA THR A 244 7.31 5.15 6.94
C THR A 244 6.49 4.20 7.82
N LEU A 245 5.34 4.64 8.33
CA LEU A 245 4.51 3.83 9.22
C LEU A 245 3.88 2.62 8.52
N PHE A 246 3.46 2.79 7.26
CA PHE A 246 2.70 1.77 6.54
C PHE A 246 3.49 1.07 5.43
N ASN A 247 4.76 1.39 5.24
CA ASN A 247 5.65 0.65 4.35
C ASN A 247 5.62 -0.85 4.72
N PRO A 248 5.59 -1.76 3.72
CA PRO A 248 5.71 -3.20 3.93
C PRO A 248 6.80 -3.65 4.93
N GLY A 249 7.89 -2.89 5.08
CA GLY A 249 8.93 -3.15 6.09
C GLY A 249 8.41 -3.17 7.54
N ASN A 250 7.34 -2.43 7.85
CA ASN A 250 6.63 -2.47 9.13
C ASN A 250 5.36 -3.34 9.00
N ALA A 251 5.55 -4.67 9.01
CA ALA A 251 4.49 -5.63 8.73
C ALA A 251 3.25 -5.49 9.63
N ALA A 252 3.41 -5.03 10.88
CA ALA A 252 2.32 -4.94 11.86
C ALA A 252 1.27 -3.89 11.47
N LEU A 253 1.69 -2.67 11.14
CA LEU A 253 0.78 -1.60 10.74
C LEU A 253 0.48 -1.59 9.24
N GLY A 254 1.44 -1.95 8.38
CA GLY A 254 1.24 -1.97 6.93
C GLY A 254 0.10 -2.92 6.52
N MET A 255 0.05 -4.13 7.08
CA MET A 255 -1.06 -5.06 6.82
C MET A 255 -2.41 -4.56 7.35
N LYS A 256 -2.43 -3.98 8.56
CA LYS A 256 -3.68 -3.40 9.12
C LYS A 256 -4.17 -2.23 8.28
N PHE A 257 -3.26 -1.39 7.77
CA PHE A 257 -3.56 -0.29 6.86
C PHE A 257 -4.23 -0.78 5.59
N MET A 258 -3.63 -1.76 4.89
CA MET A 258 -4.23 -2.34 3.70
C MET A 258 -5.60 -2.95 3.99
N LEU A 259 -5.76 -3.71 5.08
CA LEU A 259 -7.03 -4.34 5.45
C LEU A 259 -8.15 -3.34 5.82
N ARG A 260 -7.81 -2.13 6.26
CA ARG A 260 -8.77 -1.07 6.62
C ARG A 260 -9.05 -0.08 5.48
N GLY A 261 -8.73 -0.44 4.23
CA GLY A 261 -9.01 0.40 3.06
C GLY A 261 -7.93 1.46 2.82
N GLY A 262 -6.70 1.23 3.29
CA GLY A 262 -5.56 2.11 3.05
C GLY A 262 -5.25 2.30 1.57
N ILE A 263 -5.40 1.25 0.75
CA ILE A 263 -5.23 1.34 -0.71
C ILE A 263 -6.22 2.33 -1.33
N VAL A 264 -7.51 2.18 -1.02
CA VAL A 264 -8.55 3.15 -1.44
C VAL A 264 -8.20 4.56 -0.97
N ALA A 265 -7.67 4.70 0.25
CA ALA A 265 -7.30 5.99 0.80
C ALA A 265 -6.17 6.67 0.03
N LEU A 266 -5.10 5.93 -0.29
CA LEU A 266 -3.99 6.43 -1.11
C LEU A 266 -4.45 6.84 -2.51
N VAL A 267 -5.22 5.98 -3.18
CA VAL A 267 -5.72 6.28 -4.54
C VAL A 267 -6.61 7.53 -4.54
N ARG A 268 -7.47 7.69 -3.54
CA ARG A 268 -8.29 8.91 -3.43
C ARG A 268 -7.46 10.15 -3.08
N ALA A 269 -6.45 10.03 -2.22
CA ALA A 269 -5.54 11.13 -1.92
C ALA A 269 -4.78 11.59 -3.18
N LEU A 270 -4.22 10.64 -3.94
CA LEU A 270 -3.61 10.90 -5.24
C LEU A 270 -4.61 11.54 -6.21
N SER A 271 -5.85 11.08 -6.26
CA SER A 271 -6.91 11.71 -7.07
C SER A 271 -7.12 13.19 -6.73
N VAL A 272 -7.13 13.53 -5.43
CA VAL A 272 -7.30 14.91 -4.98
C VAL A 272 -6.10 15.78 -5.32
N LEU A 273 -4.89 15.25 -5.22
CA LEU A 273 -3.65 15.99 -5.51
C LEU A 273 -3.42 16.15 -7.02
N MET A 274 -3.61 15.07 -7.78
CA MET A 274 -3.26 15.02 -9.22
C MET A 274 -4.40 15.44 -10.14
N CYS A 275 -5.67 15.23 -9.76
CA CYS A 275 -6.79 15.38 -10.70
C CYS A 275 -7.79 16.48 -10.33
N LYS A 276 -7.79 16.98 -9.08
CA LYS A 276 -8.74 18.01 -8.66
C LYS A 276 -8.42 19.33 -9.35
N ARG A 277 -9.37 19.85 -10.13
CA ARG A 277 -9.23 21.08 -10.94
C ARG A 277 -8.58 22.25 -10.19
N LYS A 278 -8.97 22.49 -8.93
CA LYS A 278 -8.41 23.59 -8.12
C LYS A 278 -6.92 23.37 -7.78
N THR A 279 -6.54 22.13 -7.46
CA THR A 279 -5.15 21.77 -7.16
C THR A 279 -4.30 21.84 -8.43
N VAL A 280 -4.77 21.26 -9.52
CA VAL A 280 -4.07 21.28 -10.82
C VAL A 280 -3.90 22.70 -11.35
N LYS A 281 -4.94 23.55 -11.27
CA LYS A 281 -4.84 24.95 -11.67
C LYS A 281 -3.77 25.70 -10.85
N ARG A 282 -3.69 25.44 -9.54
CA ARG A 282 -2.65 26.02 -8.70
C ARG A 282 -1.26 25.57 -9.13
N LEU A 283 -1.07 24.26 -9.35
CA LEU A 283 0.20 23.70 -9.81
C LEU A 283 0.66 24.28 -11.14
N ARG A 284 -0.23 24.39 -12.13
CA ARG A 284 0.08 24.99 -13.45
C ARG A 284 0.52 26.45 -13.37
N ASN A 285 0.04 27.18 -12.37
CA ASN A 285 0.37 28.59 -12.16
C ASN A 285 1.58 28.80 -11.23
N CYS A 286 2.16 27.72 -10.70
CA CYS A 286 3.24 27.78 -9.74
C CYS A 286 4.59 27.61 -10.45
N PRO A 287 5.60 28.46 -10.18
CA PRO A 287 6.94 28.24 -10.74
C PRO A 287 7.48 26.86 -10.35
N ARG A 288 8.03 26.11 -11.30
CA ARG A 288 8.52 24.73 -11.07
C ARG A 288 9.62 24.65 -10.00
N ASN A 289 10.42 25.71 -9.86
CA ASN A 289 11.49 25.80 -8.86
C ASN A 289 11.01 26.29 -7.48
N SER A 290 9.73 26.61 -7.33
CA SER A 290 9.17 27.07 -6.06
C SER A 290 9.09 25.94 -5.03
N VAL A 291 9.19 26.30 -3.74
CA VAL A 291 8.98 25.38 -2.62
C VAL A 291 7.59 24.75 -2.69
N GLN A 292 6.56 25.53 -3.05
CA GLN A 292 5.20 25.04 -3.15
C GLN A 292 5.04 23.91 -4.18
N PHE A 293 5.64 24.07 -5.36
CA PHE A 293 5.63 23.02 -6.39
C PHE A 293 6.33 21.77 -5.87
N ARG A 294 7.54 21.91 -5.31
CA ARG A 294 8.30 20.78 -4.74
C ARG A 294 7.54 20.05 -3.64
N CYS A 295 6.90 20.75 -2.71
CA CYS A 295 6.15 20.11 -1.62
C CYS A 295 4.94 19.33 -2.12
N ILE A 296 4.21 19.85 -3.12
CA ILE A 296 3.05 19.13 -3.68
C ILE A 296 3.51 17.90 -4.47
N VAL A 297 4.51 18.05 -5.33
CA VAL A 297 5.04 16.91 -6.11
C VAL A 297 5.67 15.87 -5.19
N GLY A 298 6.46 16.27 -4.21
CA GLY A 298 7.04 15.37 -3.20
C GLY A 298 5.97 14.64 -2.38
N SER A 299 4.84 15.30 -2.06
CA SER A 299 3.70 14.63 -1.41
C SER A 299 3.05 13.58 -2.31
N ILE A 300 2.93 13.86 -3.62
CA ILE A 300 2.39 12.92 -4.61
C ILE A 300 3.34 11.73 -4.76
N ASP A 301 4.64 11.99 -4.92
CA ASP A 301 5.67 10.97 -5.05
C ASP A 301 5.71 10.05 -3.82
N THR A 302 5.71 10.62 -2.62
CA THR A 302 5.66 9.84 -1.37
C THR A 302 4.45 8.90 -1.30
N LEU A 303 3.27 9.40 -1.70
CA LEU A 303 2.04 8.58 -1.73
C LEU A 303 2.07 7.53 -2.85
N ALA A 304 2.64 7.86 -4.00
CA ALA A 304 2.80 6.94 -5.13
C ALA A 304 3.79 5.83 -4.78
N THR A 305 4.91 6.16 -4.14
CA THR A 305 5.93 5.22 -3.67
C THR A 305 5.37 4.28 -2.60
N LEU A 306 4.60 4.81 -1.63
CA LEU A 306 3.89 3.95 -0.69
C LEU A 306 2.90 3.03 -1.42
N LEU A 307 2.10 3.56 -2.34
CA LEU A 307 1.13 2.76 -3.10
C LEU A 307 1.84 1.65 -3.90
N GLU A 308 2.88 1.98 -4.66
CA GLU A 308 3.73 1.04 -5.40
C GLU A 308 4.16 -0.12 -4.49
N SER A 309 4.73 0.20 -3.33
CA SER A 309 5.24 -0.80 -2.39
C SER A 309 4.16 -1.73 -1.85
N LEU A 310 2.90 -1.27 -1.78
CA LEU A 310 1.74 -2.02 -1.29
C LEU A 310 1.00 -2.79 -2.40
N LEU A 311 1.17 -2.43 -3.68
CA LEU A 311 0.52 -3.06 -4.83
C LEU A 311 1.15 -4.39 -5.24
N LYS A 312 1.48 -5.24 -4.27
CA LYS A 312 2.02 -6.58 -4.52
C LYS A 312 0.96 -7.62 -4.20
N GLY A 313 0.14 -7.94 -5.19
CA GLY A 313 -0.89 -8.96 -5.11
C GLY A 313 -2.20 -8.56 -5.80
N PRO A 314 -2.97 -9.55 -6.33
CA PRO A 314 -4.16 -9.30 -7.12
C PRO A 314 -5.28 -8.61 -6.34
N ARG A 315 -5.35 -8.81 -5.02
CA ARG A 315 -6.35 -8.16 -4.14
C ARG A 315 -6.15 -6.65 -4.09
N TRP A 316 -4.95 -6.20 -3.76
CA TRP A 316 -4.65 -4.78 -3.56
C TRP A 316 -4.71 -4.01 -4.88
N ILE A 317 -4.24 -4.64 -5.96
CA ILE A 317 -4.40 -4.10 -7.32
C ILE A 317 -5.88 -3.99 -7.70
N SER A 318 -6.68 -5.02 -7.44
CA SER A 318 -8.13 -4.97 -7.69
C SER A 318 -8.80 -3.82 -6.94
N GLU A 319 -8.45 -3.61 -5.67
CA GLU A 319 -8.98 -2.52 -4.85
C GLU A 319 -8.56 -1.13 -5.37
N ALA A 320 -7.32 -0.98 -5.83
CA ALA A 320 -6.83 0.25 -6.43
C ALA A 320 -7.50 0.56 -7.78
N LEU A 321 -7.71 -0.46 -8.62
CA LEU A 321 -8.44 -0.34 -9.88
C LEU A 321 -9.90 0.05 -9.66
N ASP A 322 -10.59 -0.57 -8.69
CA ASP A 322 -11.96 -0.20 -8.31
C ASP A 322 -12.04 1.25 -7.79
N SER A 323 -10.96 1.73 -7.17
CA SER A 323 -10.83 3.12 -6.70
C SER A 323 -10.46 4.12 -7.80
N GLY A 324 -10.27 3.67 -9.04
CA GLY A 324 -10.03 4.52 -10.20
C GLY A 324 -8.56 4.85 -10.46
N LEU A 325 -7.61 4.04 -9.99
CA LEU A 325 -6.17 4.29 -10.16
C LEU A 325 -5.77 4.62 -11.61
N LEU A 326 -6.19 3.82 -12.61
CA LEU A 326 -5.82 4.07 -14.01
C LEU A 326 -6.30 5.44 -14.53
N MET A 327 -7.49 5.87 -14.10
CA MET A 327 -8.02 7.18 -14.48
C MET A 327 -7.20 8.31 -13.89
N ILE A 328 -6.62 8.10 -12.70
CA ILE A 328 -5.77 9.09 -12.02
C ILE A 328 -4.44 9.21 -12.74
N LEU A 329 -3.81 8.06 -13.05
CA LEU A 329 -2.55 8.01 -13.79
C LEU A 329 -2.68 8.75 -15.13
N LEU A 330 -3.68 8.41 -15.96
CA LEU A 330 -3.87 9.07 -17.26
C LEU A 330 -4.29 10.55 -17.17
N LYS A 331 -4.89 10.99 -16.07
CA LYS A 331 -5.19 12.42 -15.83
C LYS A 331 -4.01 13.21 -15.28
N GLY A 332 -2.90 12.55 -14.99
CA GLY A 332 -1.68 13.14 -14.45
C GLY A 332 -0.85 13.96 -15.44
N GLU A 333 -1.40 14.35 -16.60
CA GLU A 333 -0.74 15.17 -17.65
C GLU A 333 0.25 16.22 -17.12
N PRO A 334 -0.07 17.06 -16.11
CA PRO A 334 0.85 18.10 -15.63
C PRO A 334 2.18 17.60 -15.05
N PHE A 335 2.27 16.30 -14.70
CA PHE A 335 3.44 15.69 -14.06
C PHE A 335 4.35 14.96 -15.04
N TYR A 336 3.87 14.72 -16.28
CA TYR A 336 4.58 13.92 -17.27
C TYR A 336 5.43 14.74 -18.26
N HIS A 337 5.14 16.04 -18.39
CA HIS A 337 5.87 16.94 -19.29
C HIS A 337 6.96 17.70 -18.53
N VAL A 338 8.08 17.02 -18.30
CA VAL A 338 9.30 17.62 -17.75
C VAL A 338 10.19 18.03 -18.92
N ASP A 339 10.49 19.32 -19.05
CA ASP A 339 11.46 19.79 -20.05
C ASP A 339 12.84 19.23 -19.70
N GLU A 340 13.45 18.50 -20.66
CA GLU A 340 14.80 17.91 -20.55
C GLU A 340 15.88 18.97 -20.25
N ASP A 341 15.59 20.25 -20.52
CA ASP A 341 16.48 21.39 -20.28
C ASP A 341 16.69 21.74 -18.80
N THR A 342 16.02 21.06 -17.87
CA THR A 342 16.19 21.24 -16.42
C THR A 342 16.90 20.07 -15.74
N ARG A 343 17.94 19.50 -16.37
CA ARG A 343 18.99 18.83 -15.60
C ARG A 343 19.58 19.86 -14.63
N ASN A 344 19.33 19.70 -13.34
CA ASN A 344 20.03 20.47 -12.32
C ASN A 344 21.54 20.35 -12.59
N THR A 345 22.28 21.44 -12.34
CA THR A 345 23.74 21.58 -12.50
C THR A 345 24.59 20.50 -11.79
N GLN A 346 23.96 19.57 -11.07
CA GLN A 346 24.55 18.47 -10.32
C GLN A 346 24.19 17.07 -10.87
N GLY A 347 23.50 16.96 -12.01
CA GLY A 347 23.15 15.65 -12.61
C GLY A 347 22.13 14.81 -11.81
N LYS A 348 21.48 15.38 -10.79
CA LYS A 348 20.41 14.72 -10.03
C LYS A 348 19.08 14.80 -10.78
N ARG A 349 18.34 13.68 -10.78
CA ARG A 349 16.98 13.59 -11.33
C ARG A 349 16.06 14.64 -10.71
N THR A 350 15.12 15.14 -11.51
CA THR A 350 14.10 16.05 -10.98
C THR A 350 13.05 15.27 -10.20
N CYS A 351 12.42 15.89 -9.18
CA CYS A 351 11.34 15.27 -8.39
C CYS A 351 10.17 14.77 -9.27
N THR A 352 9.97 15.36 -10.44
CA THR A 352 8.98 14.93 -11.43
C THR A 352 9.41 13.70 -12.24
N GLU A 353 10.71 13.51 -12.50
CA GLU A 353 11.25 12.32 -13.18
C GLU A 353 11.13 11.09 -12.28
N GLU A 354 11.48 11.23 -10.99
CA GLU A 354 11.29 10.19 -9.97
C GLU A 354 9.82 9.77 -9.88
N LEU A 355 8.91 10.75 -9.80
CA LEU A 355 7.48 10.47 -9.82
C LEU A 355 7.07 9.71 -11.09
N CYS A 356 7.51 10.13 -12.28
CA CYS A 356 7.19 9.43 -13.53
C CYS A 356 7.64 7.97 -13.51
N GLN A 357 8.83 7.69 -12.99
CA GLN A 357 9.33 6.33 -12.83
C GLN A 357 8.46 5.53 -11.84
N THR A 358 8.09 6.11 -10.71
CA THR A 358 7.18 5.48 -9.73
C THR A 358 5.82 5.15 -10.36
N LEU A 359 5.25 6.06 -11.15
CA LEU A 359 3.98 5.82 -11.85
C LEU A 359 4.09 4.73 -12.93
N ALA A 360 5.24 4.64 -13.61
CA ALA A 360 5.53 3.54 -14.53
C ALA A 360 5.62 2.21 -13.78
N GLN A 361 6.32 2.15 -12.64
CA GLN A 361 6.43 0.96 -11.82
C GLN A 361 5.07 0.46 -11.30
N ILE A 362 4.17 1.38 -10.91
CA ILE A 362 2.79 1.03 -10.57
C ILE A 362 2.09 0.34 -11.75
N MET A 363 2.29 0.84 -12.98
CA MET A 363 1.70 0.26 -14.18
C MET A 363 2.27 -1.13 -14.46
N GLU A 364 3.58 -1.31 -14.30
CA GLU A 364 4.25 -2.60 -14.42
C GLU A 364 3.76 -3.62 -13.39
N ASN A 365 3.52 -3.18 -12.15
CA ASN A 365 2.93 -4.04 -11.11
C ASN A 365 1.50 -4.45 -11.50
N ILE A 366 0.69 -3.54 -12.06
CA ILE A 366 -0.64 -3.89 -12.59
C ILE A 366 -0.52 -4.93 -13.72
N ALA A 367 0.43 -4.73 -14.64
CA ALA A 367 0.66 -5.63 -15.77
C ALA A 367 1.08 -7.04 -15.32
N LEU A 368 1.94 -7.14 -14.31
CA LEU A 368 2.40 -8.39 -13.72
C LEU A 368 1.22 -9.23 -13.20
N PHE A 369 0.27 -8.60 -12.52
CA PHE A 369 -0.91 -9.28 -11.98
C PHE A 369 -2.12 -9.30 -12.94
N ALA A 370 -1.98 -8.81 -14.18
CA ALA A 370 -3.08 -8.78 -15.15
C ALA A 370 -3.61 -10.17 -15.51
N MET A 371 -2.82 -11.22 -15.32
CA MET A 371 -3.24 -12.60 -15.54
C MET A 371 -4.31 -13.09 -14.54
N TYR A 372 -4.44 -12.43 -13.39
CA TYR A 372 -5.48 -12.77 -12.44
C TYR A 372 -6.84 -12.27 -12.96
N PRO A 373 -7.86 -13.14 -13.10
CA PRO A 373 -9.15 -12.74 -13.64
C PRO A 373 -9.82 -11.58 -12.89
N SER A 374 -9.57 -11.46 -11.58
CA SER A 374 -10.08 -10.38 -10.74
C SER A 374 -9.50 -9.01 -11.12
N VAL A 375 -8.22 -8.97 -11.50
CA VAL A 375 -7.49 -7.76 -11.92
C VAL A 375 -7.88 -7.41 -13.35
N MET A 376 -7.79 -8.38 -14.25
CA MET A 376 -8.13 -8.23 -15.67
C MET A 376 -9.51 -7.60 -15.88
N LYS A 377 -10.56 -8.15 -15.25
CA LYS A 377 -11.94 -7.64 -15.41
C LYS A 377 -12.07 -6.18 -14.99
N ARG A 378 -11.37 -5.77 -13.93
CA ARG A 378 -11.38 -4.38 -13.42
C ARG A 378 -10.58 -3.46 -14.32
N PHE A 379 -9.44 -3.93 -14.83
CA PHE A 379 -8.67 -3.20 -15.83
C PHE A 379 -9.53 -2.91 -17.06
N GLN A 380 -10.22 -3.91 -17.61
CA GLN A 380 -11.11 -3.73 -18.75
C GLN A 380 -12.27 -2.79 -18.49
N LYS A 381 -12.87 -2.85 -17.29
CA LYS A 381 -13.91 -1.90 -16.89
C LYS A 381 -13.37 -0.46 -16.90
N SER A 382 -12.16 -0.25 -16.41
CA SER A 382 -11.48 1.04 -16.45
C SER A 382 -11.13 1.46 -17.87
N MET A 383 -10.68 0.55 -18.75
CA MET A 383 -10.43 0.84 -20.16
C MET A 383 -11.65 1.44 -20.87
N LYS A 384 -12.84 0.87 -20.65
CA LYS A 384 -14.09 1.43 -21.20
C LYS A 384 -14.32 2.88 -20.75
N ALA A 385 -13.99 3.19 -19.50
CA ALA A 385 -14.12 4.56 -18.97
C ALA A 385 -13.05 5.50 -19.54
N ILE A 386 -11.84 5.00 -19.77
CA ILE A 386 -10.71 5.73 -20.37
C ILE A 386 -11.04 6.12 -21.81
N SER A 387 -11.47 5.15 -22.63
CA SER A 387 -11.86 5.39 -24.02
C SER A 387 -13.04 6.38 -24.12
N ARG A 388 -14.07 6.23 -23.26
CA ARG A 388 -15.20 7.16 -23.22
C ARG A 388 -14.79 8.60 -22.87
N CYS A 389 -13.74 8.76 -22.07
CA CYS A 389 -13.23 10.07 -21.66
C CYS A 389 -12.13 10.61 -22.60
N ALA A 390 -11.77 9.88 -23.66
CA ALA A 390 -10.66 10.18 -24.57
C ALA A 390 -9.35 10.51 -23.82
N LEU A 391 -9.04 9.82 -22.72
CA LEU A 391 -7.88 10.19 -21.90
C LEU A 391 -6.54 9.87 -22.58
N GLU A 392 -6.48 8.83 -23.42
CA GLU A 392 -5.28 8.52 -24.22
C GLU A 392 -5.00 9.64 -25.24
N ASP A 393 -6.04 10.19 -25.88
CA ASP A 393 -5.90 11.27 -26.87
C ASP A 393 -5.51 12.60 -26.22
N ARG A 394 -5.93 12.81 -24.96
CA ARG A 394 -5.62 14.02 -24.20
C ARG A 394 -4.22 14.05 -23.61
N LEU A 395 -3.56 12.90 -23.52
CA LEU A 395 -2.21 12.77 -22.96
C LEU A 395 -1.18 12.82 -24.10
N GLN A 396 -1.14 13.97 -24.79
CA GLN A 396 -0.24 14.23 -25.90
C GLN A 396 0.65 15.45 -25.59
N PRO A 397 1.98 15.35 -25.80
CA PRO A 397 2.73 14.19 -26.32
C PRO A 397 2.76 12.99 -25.36
N ARG A 398 2.92 11.78 -25.89
CA ARG A 398 2.97 10.55 -25.09
C ARG A 398 4.23 10.50 -24.22
N PRO A 399 4.11 10.39 -22.89
CA PRO A 399 5.28 10.39 -22.01
C PRO A 399 6.04 9.06 -22.06
N PRO A 400 7.32 9.03 -22.44
CA PRO A 400 8.01 7.80 -22.88
C PRO A 400 8.02 6.67 -21.83
N HIS A 401 8.45 6.94 -20.60
CA HIS A 401 8.56 5.92 -19.54
C HIS A 401 7.19 5.35 -19.12
N PHE A 402 6.20 6.23 -18.96
CA PHE A 402 4.86 5.82 -18.58
C PHE A 402 4.13 5.11 -19.74
N TRP A 403 4.29 5.62 -20.97
CA TRP A 403 3.55 5.13 -22.13
C TRP A 403 4.00 3.73 -22.55
N GLY A 404 5.30 3.42 -22.50
CA GLY A 404 5.79 2.06 -22.74
C GLY A 404 5.19 1.05 -21.76
N SER A 405 5.14 1.40 -20.46
CA SER A 405 4.52 0.57 -19.43
C SER A 405 3.01 0.42 -19.63
N TRP A 406 2.34 1.48 -20.06
CA TRP A 406 0.91 1.49 -20.38
C TRP A 406 0.57 0.56 -21.55
N ASP A 407 1.30 0.66 -22.67
CA ASP A 407 1.06 -0.18 -23.85
C ASP A 407 1.34 -1.65 -23.55
N LYS A 408 2.43 -1.95 -22.80
CA LYS A 408 2.73 -3.31 -22.31
C LYS A 408 1.59 -3.87 -21.46
N CYS A 409 1.08 -3.09 -20.52
CA CYS A 409 -0.03 -3.50 -19.63
C CYS A 409 -1.32 -3.77 -20.40
N LYS A 410 -1.66 -2.88 -21.34
CA LYS A 410 -2.82 -3.01 -22.23
C LYS A 410 -2.71 -4.25 -23.13
N GLY A 411 -1.54 -4.49 -23.74
CA GLY A 411 -1.25 -5.66 -24.55
C GLY A 411 -1.40 -6.97 -23.77
N LYS A 412 -0.71 -7.10 -22.62
CA LYS A 412 -0.82 -8.29 -21.75
C LYS A 412 -2.27 -8.56 -21.34
N THR A 413 -2.99 -7.53 -20.90
CA THR A 413 -4.39 -7.68 -20.47
C THR A 413 -5.31 -8.12 -21.62
N SER A 414 -5.08 -7.64 -22.84
CA SER A 414 -5.84 -8.06 -24.03
C SER A 414 -5.65 -9.56 -24.29
N ILE A 415 -4.40 -10.04 -24.30
CA ILE A 415 -4.08 -11.46 -24.52
C ILE A 415 -4.73 -12.33 -23.45
N TYR A 416 -4.54 -12.01 -22.16
CA TYR A 416 -5.15 -12.77 -21.07
C TYR A 416 -6.68 -12.80 -21.16
N HIS A 417 -7.30 -11.72 -21.62
CA HIS A 417 -8.74 -11.67 -21.79
C HIS A 417 -9.23 -12.59 -22.90
N GLN A 418 -8.54 -12.61 -24.04
CA GLN A 418 -8.87 -13.50 -25.14
C GLN A 418 -8.76 -14.96 -24.70
N LEU A 419 -7.68 -15.31 -24.02
CA LEU A 419 -7.48 -16.64 -23.43
C LEU A 419 -8.59 -16.99 -22.44
N PHE A 420 -8.95 -16.06 -21.55
CA PHE A 420 -10.04 -16.26 -20.58
C PHE A 420 -11.40 -16.46 -21.26
N LYS A 421 -11.67 -15.72 -22.34
CA LYS A 421 -12.91 -15.87 -23.12
C LYS A 421 -12.97 -17.25 -23.77
N MET A 422 -11.89 -17.71 -24.39
CA MET A 422 -11.78 -19.06 -24.94
C MET A 422 -12.01 -20.15 -23.88
N ALA A 423 -11.48 -19.97 -22.68
CA ALA A 423 -11.72 -20.85 -21.54
C ALA A 423 -13.22 -20.96 -21.23
N SER A 424 -13.85 -19.79 -21.12
CA SER A 424 -15.27 -19.66 -20.78
C SER A 424 -16.17 -20.26 -21.86
N ASP A 425 -15.83 -20.06 -23.13
CA ASP A 425 -16.59 -20.57 -24.27
C ASP A 425 -16.51 -22.11 -24.37
N LYS A 426 -15.42 -22.72 -23.87
CA LYS A 426 -15.26 -24.18 -23.74
C LYS A 426 -15.99 -24.80 -22.53
N GLY A 427 -16.91 -24.06 -21.90
CA GLY A 427 -17.75 -24.57 -20.82
C GLY A 427 -17.10 -24.56 -19.43
N ILE A 428 -15.91 -23.95 -19.28
CA ILE A 428 -15.35 -23.67 -17.96
C ILE A 428 -16.16 -22.51 -17.37
N THR A 429 -17.21 -22.79 -16.61
CA THR A 429 -18.05 -21.75 -16.00
C THR A 429 -17.29 -21.07 -14.86
N MET A 430 -16.73 -19.89 -15.13
CA MET A 430 -15.90 -19.14 -14.19
C MET A 430 -16.71 -18.04 -13.48
N CYS A 431 -17.36 -18.38 -12.36
CA CYS A 431 -18.10 -17.40 -11.55
C CYS A 431 -17.12 -16.57 -10.69
N ALA A 432 -17.13 -15.24 -10.87
CA ALA A 432 -16.23 -14.30 -10.21
C ALA A 432 -16.58 -13.99 -8.75
N ALA A 433 -17.51 -14.72 -8.15
CA ALA A 433 -17.83 -14.56 -6.75
C ALA A 433 -16.98 -15.54 -5.93
N ASP A 434 -15.99 -15.02 -5.22
CA ASP A 434 -15.17 -15.70 -4.18
C ASP A 434 -16.01 -16.38 -3.07
N LYS A 435 -17.34 -16.40 -3.19
CA LYS A 435 -18.33 -16.91 -2.23
C LYS A 435 -19.14 -18.11 -2.73
N VAL A 436 -18.92 -18.60 -3.96
CA VAL A 436 -19.70 -19.73 -4.54
C VAL A 436 -19.06 -21.10 -4.24
N TRP A 437 -17.84 -21.12 -3.69
CA TRP A 437 -17.09 -22.35 -3.42
C TRP A 437 -17.73 -23.37 -2.45
N PRO A 438 -18.60 -23.00 -1.46
CA PRO A 438 -19.25 -24.01 -0.62
C PRO A 438 -20.05 -25.04 -1.42
N TYR A 439 -20.54 -24.68 -2.63
CA TYR A 439 -21.39 -25.54 -3.45
C TYR A 439 -20.65 -26.66 -4.19
N PHE A 440 -19.47 -26.38 -4.77
CA PHE A 440 -18.77 -27.38 -5.58
C PHE A 440 -18.16 -28.52 -4.74
N LYS A 441 -17.78 -28.24 -3.49
CA LYS A 441 -17.29 -29.27 -2.56
C LYS A 441 -18.41 -30.14 -2.00
N LEU A 442 -19.62 -29.58 -1.83
CA LEU A 442 -20.80 -30.34 -1.41
C LEU A 442 -21.23 -31.37 -2.45
N VAL A 443 -21.25 -30.99 -3.74
CA VAL A 443 -21.62 -31.90 -4.84
C VAL A 443 -20.61 -33.05 -4.98
N ARG A 444 -19.31 -32.77 -4.79
CA ARG A 444 -18.25 -33.79 -4.87
C ARG A 444 -18.19 -34.72 -3.65
N LEU A 445 -18.62 -34.26 -2.48
CA LEU A 445 -18.79 -35.11 -1.30
C LEU A 445 -20.05 -35.98 -1.41
N TYR A 446 -21.14 -35.45 -1.96
CA TYR A 446 -22.35 -36.23 -2.24
C TYR A 446 -22.08 -37.38 -3.22
N SER A 447 -21.30 -37.15 -4.28
CA SER A 447 -20.92 -38.23 -5.23
C SER A 447 -19.97 -39.28 -4.67
N LEU A 448 -19.33 -39.04 -3.52
CA LEU A 448 -18.42 -39.98 -2.86
C LEU A 448 -19.08 -40.77 -1.73
N ILE A 449 -20.15 -40.21 -1.13
CA ILE A 449 -20.93 -40.88 -0.08
C ILE A 449 -21.98 -41.82 -0.70
N ASP A 450 -22.42 -41.55 -1.92
CA ASP A 450 -23.48 -42.32 -2.60
C ASP A 450 -22.94 -43.44 -3.51
N ASN A 451 -21.96 -44.21 -3.03
CA ASN A 451 -21.53 -45.44 -3.70
C ASN A 451 -22.33 -46.62 -3.18
N GLY A 452 -23.49 -46.81 -3.81
CA GLY A 452 -24.30 -48.03 -3.72
C GLY A 452 -25.03 -48.40 -5.01
N ALA A 453 -24.86 -47.67 -6.12
CA ALA A 453 -25.28 -48.12 -7.46
C ALA A 453 -24.67 -47.24 -8.56
N CYS A 454 -24.11 -47.86 -9.59
CA CYS A 454 -23.77 -47.21 -10.85
C CYS A 454 -25.00 -46.53 -11.47
N PHE A 455 -25.07 -45.21 -11.43
CA PHE A 455 -25.74 -44.44 -12.46
C PHE A 455 -24.87 -43.28 -12.92
N SER A 456 -24.74 -43.22 -14.23
CA SER A 456 -24.03 -42.23 -15.02
C SER A 456 -24.26 -40.79 -14.54
N SER A 457 -23.13 -40.07 -14.42
CA SER A 457 -22.99 -38.62 -14.54
C SER A 457 -24.09 -37.95 -15.36
N VAL A 458 -25.03 -37.28 -14.67
CA VAL A 458 -25.87 -36.24 -15.28
C VAL A 458 -25.30 -34.89 -14.85
N PRO A 459 -24.84 -34.03 -15.77
CA PRO A 459 -24.49 -32.66 -15.43
C PRO A 459 -25.77 -31.93 -15.05
N LEU A 460 -25.85 -31.43 -13.82
CA LEU A 460 -26.88 -30.48 -13.42
C LEU A 460 -26.59 -29.15 -14.13
N ILE A 461 -27.10 -29.01 -15.36
CA ILE A 461 -27.10 -27.76 -16.10
C ILE A 461 -28.17 -26.87 -15.45
N VAL A 462 -27.76 -25.97 -14.56
CA VAL A 462 -28.62 -24.85 -14.13
C VAL A 462 -28.65 -23.82 -15.25
N ARG A 463 -29.58 -24.00 -16.20
CA ARG A 463 -29.96 -22.94 -17.15
C ARG A 463 -30.72 -21.86 -16.37
N ASP A 464 -30.34 -20.60 -16.61
CA ASP A 464 -30.94 -19.36 -16.10
C ASP A 464 -30.63 -18.92 -14.65
N LEU A 465 -29.40 -18.40 -14.46
CA LEU A 465 -29.06 -17.48 -13.38
C LEU A 465 -28.92 -16.03 -13.87
N LYS A 466 -29.71 -15.62 -14.87
CA LYS A 466 -29.55 -14.29 -15.49
C LYS A 466 -30.13 -13.11 -14.69
N ARG A 467 -30.92 -13.29 -13.60
CA ARG A 467 -31.63 -12.15 -12.94
C ARG A 467 -31.92 -12.28 -11.44
N ALA A 468 -31.00 -12.72 -10.59
CA ALA A 468 -31.25 -12.70 -9.13
C ALA A 468 -30.10 -12.09 -8.30
N PRO A 469 -30.39 -11.16 -7.36
CA PRO A 469 -29.43 -10.79 -6.33
C PRO A 469 -29.16 -11.98 -5.40
N ILE A 470 -27.89 -12.10 -4.96
CA ILE A 470 -27.28 -13.24 -4.26
C ILE A 470 -28.04 -13.69 -2.99
N THR A 471 -28.85 -12.82 -2.37
CA THR A 471 -29.72 -13.19 -1.24
C THR A 471 -30.79 -14.22 -1.58
N LYS A 472 -31.18 -14.38 -2.86
CA LYS A 472 -32.11 -15.43 -3.30
C LYS A 472 -31.46 -16.81 -3.52
N CYS A 473 -30.13 -16.91 -3.60
CA CYS A 473 -29.46 -18.19 -3.89
C CYS A 473 -29.53 -19.17 -2.70
N VAL A 474 -29.44 -18.62 -1.48
CA VAL A 474 -29.66 -19.38 -0.23
C VAL A 474 -31.13 -19.79 -0.08
N THR A 475 -32.07 -18.94 -0.53
CA THR A 475 -33.51 -19.21 -0.47
C THR A 475 -33.97 -20.20 -1.53
N CYS A 476 -33.40 -20.19 -2.74
CA CYS A 476 -33.69 -21.17 -3.79
C CYS A 476 -33.26 -22.57 -3.38
N VAL A 477 -32.12 -22.72 -2.70
CA VAL A 477 -31.67 -24.03 -2.21
C VAL A 477 -32.45 -24.48 -0.98
N ALA A 478 -32.82 -23.56 -0.08
CA ALA A 478 -33.77 -23.87 0.99
C ALA A 478 -35.15 -24.29 0.44
N GLN A 479 -35.58 -23.75 -0.70
CA GLN A 479 -36.83 -24.12 -1.38
C GLN A 479 -36.70 -25.43 -2.16
N SER A 480 -35.57 -25.71 -2.82
CA SER A 480 -35.32 -27.01 -3.47
C SER A 480 -35.15 -28.15 -2.46
N VAL A 481 -34.56 -27.89 -1.29
CA VAL A 481 -34.47 -28.86 -0.17
C VAL A 481 -35.81 -29.03 0.54
N LYS A 482 -36.65 -27.98 0.61
CA LYS A 482 -38.05 -28.10 1.06
C LYS A 482 -38.93 -28.87 0.07
N ALA A 483 -38.63 -28.80 -1.23
CA ALA A 483 -39.37 -29.49 -2.28
C ALA A 483 -39.01 -30.99 -2.36
N SER A 484 -37.82 -31.39 -1.92
CA SER A 484 -37.44 -32.81 -1.76
C SER A 484 -37.95 -33.35 -0.42
N HIS A 485 -39.26 -33.60 -0.34
CA HIS A 485 -39.87 -34.35 0.76
C HIS A 485 -39.35 -35.80 0.77
N THR A 486 -38.25 -36.09 1.48
CA THR A 486 -37.88 -37.41 2.06
C THR A 486 -36.46 -37.39 2.64
N ALA A 487 -36.17 -36.60 3.68
CA ALA A 487 -34.96 -36.83 4.49
C ALA A 487 -35.17 -36.45 5.96
N PRO A 488 -34.65 -37.23 6.93
CA PRO A 488 -34.91 -37.03 8.35
C PRO A 488 -34.24 -35.77 8.90
N ASN A 489 -34.86 -35.16 9.92
CA ASN A 489 -34.40 -33.95 10.65
C ASN A 489 -32.91 -33.96 11.04
N HIS A 490 -32.31 -35.15 11.21
CA HIS A 490 -30.90 -35.34 11.51
C HIS A 490 -29.97 -34.84 10.39
N VAL A 491 -30.40 -34.87 9.13
CA VAL A 491 -29.62 -34.40 7.98
C VAL A 491 -29.60 -32.87 7.92
N GLN A 492 -30.71 -32.19 8.23
CA GLN A 492 -30.74 -30.73 8.27
C GLN A 492 -29.89 -30.15 9.41
N GLU A 493 -29.91 -30.78 10.58
CA GLU A 493 -29.09 -30.33 11.72
C GLU A 493 -27.60 -30.59 11.48
N THR A 494 -27.27 -31.71 10.83
CA THR A 494 -25.88 -32.07 10.44
C THR A 494 -25.37 -31.16 9.33
N ILE A 495 -26.18 -30.84 8.33
CA ILE A 495 -25.84 -29.87 7.27
C ILE A 495 -25.70 -28.45 7.85
N GLY A 496 -26.57 -28.04 8.78
CA GLY A 496 -26.46 -26.76 9.49
C GLY A 496 -25.15 -26.66 10.28
N LYS A 497 -24.79 -27.73 11.01
CA LYS A 497 -23.52 -27.81 11.77
C LYS A 497 -22.29 -27.90 10.85
N ILE A 498 -22.37 -28.59 9.72
CA ILE A 498 -21.28 -28.69 8.73
C ILE A 498 -21.10 -27.36 7.98
N ILE A 499 -22.17 -26.66 7.59
CA ILE A 499 -22.07 -25.35 6.93
C ILE A 499 -21.52 -24.31 7.92
N ALA A 500 -22.01 -24.29 9.17
CA ALA A 500 -21.48 -23.40 10.20
C ALA A 500 -20.01 -23.72 10.52
N SER A 501 -19.65 -25.00 10.62
CA SER A 501 -18.27 -25.44 10.87
C SER A 501 -17.35 -25.17 9.67
N VAL A 502 -17.78 -25.40 8.43
CA VAL A 502 -16.97 -25.15 7.22
C VAL A 502 -16.81 -23.65 6.99
N VAL A 503 -17.85 -22.84 7.13
CA VAL A 503 -17.77 -21.37 6.97
C VAL A 503 -16.92 -20.73 8.06
N MET A 504 -17.09 -21.12 9.33
CA MET A 504 -16.27 -20.62 10.44
C MET A 504 -14.83 -21.14 10.34
N THR A 505 -14.60 -22.42 10.08
CA THR A 505 -13.24 -23.00 10.01
C THR A 505 -12.47 -22.53 8.76
N TRP A 506 -13.14 -22.18 7.65
CA TRP A 506 -12.48 -21.59 6.48
C TRP A 506 -12.25 -20.09 6.58
N GLN A 507 -13.19 -19.29 7.09
CA GLN A 507 -12.91 -17.87 7.37
C GLN A 507 -11.81 -17.72 8.42
N ILE A 508 -11.77 -18.62 9.41
CA ILE A 508 -10.69 -18.68 10.41
C ILE A 508 -9.39 -19.22 9.79
N ARG A 509 -9.38 -20.25 8.93
CA ARG A 509 -8.11 -20.73 8.30
C ARG A 509 -7.53 -19.81 7.24
N ILE A 510 -8.36 -19.06 6.50
CA ILE A 510 -7.89 -18.02 5.56
C ILE A 510 -7.22 -16.86 6.32
N ILE A 511 -7.58 -16.63 7.59
CA ILE A 511 -7.11 -15.49 8.38
C ILE A 511 -6.03 -15.89 9.41
N VAL A 512 -6.04 -17.11 9.95
CA VAL A 512 -5.16 -17.54 11.07
C VAL A 512 -3.68 -17.71 10.67
N LYS A 513 -3.32 -17.63 9.38
CA LYS A 513 -1.90 -17.52 8.97
C LYS A 513 -1.57 -16.34 8.06
N GLY A 514 -2.52 -15.44 7.76
CA GLY A 514 -2.26 -14.26 6.92
C GLY A 514 -1.85 -14.57 5.47
N ARG A 515 -2.10 -15.78 4.96
CA ARG A 515 -1.61 -16.24 3.64
C ARG A 515 -2.78 -16.44 2.67
N PRO A 516 -3.02 -15.53 1.70
CA PRO A 516 -3.96 -15.81 0.63
C PRO A 516 -3.36 -16.86 -0.31
N MET A 517 -3.99 -18.03 -0.40
CA MET A 517 -3.72 -18.97 -1.51
C MET A 517 -4.40 -18.44 -2.78
N ALA A 518 -3.83 -18.77 -3.96
CA ALA A 518 -4.51 -18.57 -5.23
C ALA A 518 -5.90 -19.22 -5.17
N SER A 519 -6.93 -18.53 -5.66
CA SER A 519 -8.28 -19.10 -5.69
C SER A 519 -8.30 -20.32 -6.62
N PHE A 520 -9.26 -21.23 -6.43
CA PHE A 520 -9.44 -22.34 -7.38
C PHE A 520 -9.58 -21.84 -8.83
N MET A 521 -10.22 -20.67 -9.00
CA MET A 521 -10.39 -20.04 -10.30
C MET A 521 -9.06 -19.59 -10.92
N ASP A 522 -8.18 -19.02 -10.10
CA ASP A 522 -6.83 -18.64 -10.54
C ASP A 522 -6.06 -19.90 -10.93
N VAL A 523 -6.13 -20.97 -10.13
CA VAL A 523 -5.44 -22.25 -10.42
C VAL A 523 -5.91 -22.87 -11.75
N GLU A 524 -7.22 -22.94 -12.01
CA GLU A 524 -7.72 -23.49 -13.26
C GLU A 524 -7.37 -22.63 -14.47
N PHE A 525 -7.41 -21.29 -14.33
CA PHE A 525 -6.96 -20.38 -15.37
C PHE A 525 -5.45 -20.55 -15.65
N PHE A 526 -4.64 -20.68 -14.59
CA PHE A 526 -3.20 -20.93 -14.68
C PHE A 526 -2.89 -22.26 -15.36
N LYS A 527 -3.61 -23.34 -15.05
CA LYS A 527 -3.49 -24.62 -15.76
C LYS A 527 -3.79 -24.50 -17.25
N MET A 528 -4.82 -23.73 -17.61
CA MET A 528 -5.11 -23.48 -19.01
C MET A 528 -4.02 -22.65 -19.69
N LEU A 529 -3.47 -21.65 -19.00
CA LEU A 529 -2.35 -20.85 -19.51
C LEU A 529 -1.13 -21.74 -19.78
N ILE A 530 -0.78 -22.64 -18.85
CA ILE A 530 0.29 -23.64 -19.02
C ILE A 530 0.03 -24.49 -20.25
N ARG A 531 -1.19 -25.03 -20.40
CA ARG A 531 -1.55 -25.85 -21.57
C ARG A 531 -1.42 -25.08 -22.88
N THR A 532 -1.86 -23.83 -22.89
CA THR A 532 -1.79 -22.97 -24.09
C THR A 532 -0.33 -22.68 -24.45
N TYR A 533 0.50 -22.41 -23.45
CA TYR A 533 1.93 -22.18 -23.63
C TYR A 533 2.65 -23.42 -24.17
N LEU A 534 2.40 -24.58 -23.57
CA LEU A 534 2.97 -25.86 -24.02
C LEU A 534 2.47 -26.24 -25.41
N PHE A 535 1.24 -25.87 -25.76
CA PHE A 535 0.72 -26.09 -27.09
C PHE A 535 1.42 -25.21 -28.14
N ALA A 536 1.73 -23.95 -27.81
CA ALA A 536 2.48 -23.06 -28.69
C ALA A 536 3.94 -23.49 -28.86
N HIS A 537 4.61 -23.85 -27.75
CA HIS A 537 6.08 -23.98 -27.70
C HIS A 537 6.57 -25.41 -27.48
N GLY A 538 5.69 -26.38 -27.23
CA GLY A 538 6.07 -27.72 -26.79
C GLY A 538 6.93 -28.49 -27.78
N ARG A 539 6.82 -28.19 -29.08
CA ARG A 539 7.69 -28.75 -30.12
C ARG A 539 9.14 -28.26 -29.96
N GLU A 540 9.34 -26.96 -29.75
CA GLU A 540 10.65 -26.32 -29.56
C GLU A 540 11.37 -26.80 -28.29
N MET A 541 10.62 -27.27 -27.29
CA MET A 541 11.20 -27.74 -26.03
C MET A 541 11.94 -29.08 -26.16
N GLY A 542 11.72 -29.88 -27.21
CA GLY A 542 12.40 -31.16 -27.49
C GLY A 542 12.20 -32.29 -26.46
N VAL A 543 11.62 -31.99 -25.28
CA VAL A 543 11.37 -32.94 -24.18
C VAL A 543 10.08 -33.75 -24.34
N PHE A 544 9.22 -33.33 -25.26
CA PHE A 544 7.97 -33.98 -25.61
C PHE A 544 8.08 -34.90 -26.83
N GLU A 545 9.28 -35.05 -27.40
CA GLU A 545 9.57 -36.06 -28.41
C GLU A 545 9.53 -37.46 -27.79
N ASP A 546 8.89 -38.41 -28.50
CA ASP A 546 8.86 -39.81 -28.10
C ASP A 546 10.15 -40.48 -28.58
N LYS A 547 11.23 -40.33 -27.80
CA LYS A 547 12.46 -41.08 -28.05
C LYS A 547 12.27 -42.49 -27.52
N ASP A 548 12.43 -43.46 -28.41
CA ASP A 548 12.22 -44.91 -28.21
C ASP A 548 13.27 -45.55 -27.27
N THR A 549 13.64 -44.87 -26.18
CA THR A 549 14.71 -45.27 -25.29
C THR A 549 14.16 -45.97 -24.06
N ARG A 550 14.34 -47.29 -24.03
CA ARG A 550 14.07 -48.23 -22.92
C ARG A 550 14.82 -47.91 -21.60
N ALA A 551 15.45 -46.75 -21.47
CA ALA A 551 16.14 -46.32 -20.26
C ALA A 551 15.24 -45.36 -19.46
N LYS A 552 14.96 -45.71 -18.20
CA LYS A 552 14.28 -44.85 -17.20
C LYS A 552 15.13 -43.63 -16.81
N GLN A 553 15.55 -42.81 -17.77
CA GLN A 553 16.24 -41.56 -17.49
C GLN A 553 15.23 -40.51 -17.04
N LYS A 554 15.59 -39.76 -15.98
CA LYS A 554 14.81 -38.61 -15.54
C LYS A 554 14.87 -37.54 -16.63
N ARG A 555 13.72 -37.22 -17.24
CA ARG A 555 13.60 -36.08 -18.17
C ARG A 555 13.81 -34.77 -17.40
N PRO A 556 14.39 -33.73 -18.01
CA PRO A 556 14.46 -32.41 -17.39
C PRO A 556 13.03 -31.88 -17.14
N THR A 557 12.85 -31.12 -16.05
CA THR A 557 11.58 -30.44 -15.77
C THR A 557 11.50 -29.19 -16.65
N VAL A 558 10.35 -29.00 -17.31
CA VAL A 558 10.04 -27.75 -18.00
C VAL A 558 9.62 -26.74 -16.95
N VAL A 559 10.34 -25.62 -16.86
CA VAL A 559 10.00 -24.51 -15.98
C VAL A 559 9.45 -23.37 -16.84
N ILE A 560 8.27 -22.86 -16.50
CA ILE A 560 7.64 -21.72 -17.19
C ILE A 560 7.51 -20.55 -16.21
N ASN A 561 8.03 -19.40 -16.58
CA ASN A 561 8.12 -18.20 -15.74
C ASN A 561 7.06 -17.17 -16.16
N PHE A 562 5.95 -17.11 -15.41
CA PHE A 562 4.95 -16.03 -15.54
C PHE A 562 5.06 -14.98 -14.42
N ASP A 563 5.94 -15.20 -13.46
CA ASP A 563 6.25 -14.33 -12.33
C ASP A 563 7.28 -13.23 -12.66
N ASP A 564 7.85 -13.26 -13.86
CA ASP A 564 8.79 -12.26 -14.36
C ASP A 564 8.12 -11.23 -15.27
N ASN A 565 8.60 -9.98 -15.19
CA ASN A 565 8.12 -8.86 -15.98
C ASN A 565 8.88 -8.72 -17.30
N ASN A 566 9.37 -9.82 -17.88
CA ASN A 566 10.10 -9.84 -19.14
C ASN A 566 9.43 -9.00 -20.24
N GLU A 567 10.25 -8.39 -21.09
CA GLU A 567 9.85 -7.49 -22.18
C GLU A 567 9.06 -8.18 -23.30
N GLY A 568 9.01 -9.51 -23.28
CA GLY A 568 8.30 -10.32 -24.27
C GLY A 568 6.77 -10.35 -24.12
N THR A 569 6.12 -10.86 -25.17
CA THR A 569 4.71 -11.23 -25.14
C THR A 569 4.43 -12.30 -24.07
N VAL A 570 3.17 -12.41 -23.64
CA VAL A 570 2.74 -13.41 -22.63
C VAL A 570 3.13 -14.85 -23.02
N LEU A 571 3.14 -15.13 -24.32
CA LEU A 571 3.50 -16.42 -24.92
C LEU A 571 4.86 -16.34 -25.62
N SER A 572 5.81 -15.55 -25.11
CA SER A 572 7.17 -15.53 -25.65
C SER A 572 7.85 -16.88 -25.39
N PRO A 573 8.55 -17.48 -26.37
CA PRO A 573 9.32 -18.72 -26.16
C PRO A 573 10.40 -18.55 -25.08
N ASN A 574 10.86 -17.32 -24.82
CA ASN A 574 11.85 -17.03 -23.78
C ASN A 574 11.31 -17.19 -22.33
N ASN A 575 10.02 -17.49 -22.15
CA ASN A 575 9.43 -17.67 -20.82
C ASN A 575 9.57 -19.10 -20.29
N TYR A 576 10.30 -20.00 -20.97
CA TYR A 576 10.60 -21.33 -20.44
C TYR A 576 12.10 -21.62 -20.34
N GLU A 577 12.43 -22.54 -19.45
CA GLU A 577 13.77 -23.09 -19.29
C GLU A 577 13.69 -24.58 -18.95
N LEU A 578 14.68 -25.36 -19.37
CA LEU A 578 14.79 -26.77 -19.01
C LEU A 578 15.72 -26.90 -17.82
N ARG A 579 15.22 -27.43 -16.71
CA ARG A 579 16.01 -27.61 -15.49
C ARG A 579 16.17 -29.07 -15.12
N SER A 580 17.40 -29.43 -14.78
CA SER A 580 17.74 -30.72 -14.19
C SER A 580 17.21 -30.83 -12.76
N PHE A 581 17.16 -32.06 -12.24
CA PHE A 581 16.75 -32.32 -10.86
C PHE A 581 17.60 -31.55 -9.83
N LYS A 582 18.91 -31.39 -10.10
CA LYS A 582 19.85 -30.68 -9.22
C LYS A 582 19.60 -29.17 -9.21
N GLU A 583 19.20 -28.59 -10.34
CA GLU A 583 18.88 -27.16 -10.46
C GLU A 583 17.54 -26.84 -9.81
N MET A 584 16.55 -27.71 -9.95
CA MET A 584 15.26 -27.58 -9.26
C MET A 584 15.42 -27.60 -7.72
N GLY A 585 16.38 -28.38 -7.21
CA GLY A 585 16.76 -28.40 -5.79
C GLY A 585 17.37 -27.11 -5.25
N LYS A 586 17.81 -26.21 -6.13
CA LYS A 586 18.40 -24.90 -5.78
C LYS A 586 17.45 -23.73 -6.03
N ASP A 587 16.27 -23.95 -6.60
CA ASP A 587 15.33 -22.87 -6.90
C ASP A 587 14.67 -22.37 -5.61
N GLU A 588 14.99 -21.13 -5.23
CA GLU A 588 14.53 -20.47 -4.02
C GLU A 588 13.02 -20.20 -4.01
N ARG A 589 12.34 -20.30 -5.16
CA ARG A 589 10.88 -20.16 -5.27
C ARG A 589 10.14 -21.35 -4.67
N PHE A 590 10.78 -22.51 -4.51
CA PHE A 590 10.17 -23.65 -3.85
C PHE A 590 10.15 -23.51 -2.32
N THR A 591 8.96 -23.61 -1.74
CA THR A 591 8.89 -23.98 -0.32
C THR A 591 9.31 -25.43 -0.12
N LYS A 592 9.73 -25.81 1.10
CA LYS A 592 9.99 -27.21 1.45
C LYS A 592 8.83 -28.15 1.08
N ALA A 593 7.58 -27.68 1.18
CA ALA A 593 6.40 -28.48 0.82
C ALA A 593 6.20 -28.58 -0.70
N SER A 594 6.39 -27.47 -1.42
CA SER A 594 6.30 -27.41 -2.88
C SER A 594 7.38 -28.26 -3.53
N TYR A 595 8.61 -28.24 -3.00
CA TYR A 595 9.73 -29.06 -3.47
C TYR A 595 9.43 -30.56 -3.33
N ARG A 596 8.92 -31.00 -2.18
CA ARG A 596 8.50 -32.40 -1.97
C ARG A 596 7.40 -32.83 -2.94
N SER A 597 6.46 -31.93 -3.23
CA SER A 597 5.38 -32.18 -4.18
C SER A 597 5.92 -32.36 -5.61
N TRP A 598 6.88 -31.51 -6.00
CA TRP A 598 7.60 -31.66 -7.26
C TRP A 598 8.40 -32.95 -7.33
N GLU A 599 9.15 -33.30 -6.29
CA GLU A 599 9.94 -34.54 -6.24
C GLU A 599 9.05 -35.78 -6.40
N GLN A 600 7.87 -35.77 -5.78
CA GLN A 600 6.89 -36.82 -5.95
C GLN A 600 6.35 -36.88 -7.40
N ALA A 601 6.04 -35.72 -7.98
CA ALA A 601 5.58 -35.63 -9.38
C ALA A 601 6.65 -36.14 -10.36
N ASP A 602 7.92 -35.78 -10.18
CA ASP A 602 9.07 -36.25 -10.97
C ASP A 602 9.21 -37.78 -10.94
N ARG A 603 9.11 -38.37 -9.73
CA ARG A 603 9.17 -39.83 -9.57
C ARG A 603 8.02 -40.57 -10.26
N ILE A 604 6.82 -40.00 -10.23
CA ILE A 604 5.63 -40.57 -10.88
C ILE A 604 5.75 -40.41 -12.40
N ALA A 605 6.09 -39.21 -12.87
CA ALA A 605 6.23 -38.91 -14.28
C ALA A 605 7.29 -39.78 -14.96
N ALA A 606 8.42 -40.04 -14.29
CA ALA A 606 9.46 -40.95 -14.79
C ALA A 606 8.97 -42.41 -14.93
N LYS A 607 8.01 -42.86 -14.12
CA LYS A 607 7.39 -44.19 -14.26
C LYS A 607 6.38 -44.26 -15.38
N GLU A 608 5.66 -43.16 -15.63
CA GLU A 608 4.56 -43.06 -16.60
C GLU A 608 5.01 -42.53 -17.97
N ASN A 609 6.31 -42.33 -18.19
CA ASN A 609 6.86 -41.66 -19.39
C ASN A 609 6.22 -40.28 -19.65
N ARG A 610 6.08 -39.47 -18.60
CA ARG A 610 5.51 -38.11 -18.64
C ARG A 610 6.58 -37.06 -18.37
N VAL A 611 6.33 -35.86 -18.85
CA VAL A 611 7.14 -34.66 -18.58
C VAL A 611 6.49 -33.88 -17.46
N VAL A 612 7.29 -33.47 -16.47
CA VAL A 612 6.86 -32.54 -15.41
C VAL A 612 7.00 -31.12 -15.92
N VAL A 613 5.96 -30.32 -15.70
CA VAL A 613 5.95 -28.89 -15.97
C VAL A 613 5.71 -28.16 -14.65
N ALA A 614 6.63 -27.26 -14.30
CA ALA A 614 6.53 -26.38 -13.15
C ALA A 614 6.37 -24.93 -13.63
N ALA A 615 5.19 -24.35 -13.42
CA ALA A 615 4.93 -22.97 -13.80
C ALA A 615 4.85 -22.07 -12.56
N PHE A 616 5.51 -20.92 -12.63
CA PHE A 616 5.59 -19.95 -11.55
C PHE A 616 4.78 -18.70 -11.86
N PHE A 617 3.97 -18.27 -10.90
CA PHE A 617 3.07 -17.11 -11.00
C PHE A 617 3.34 -16.11 -9.87
N PRO A 618 3.14 -14.80 -10.10
CA PRO A 618 3.53 -13.78 -9.13
C PRO A 618 2.68 -13.84 -7.85
N VAL A 619 3.30 -13.55 -6.71
CA VAL A 619 2.76 -13.75 -5.36
C VAL A 619 2.43 -12.43 -4.63
N THR A 620 1.48 -12.51 -3.69
CA THR A 620 1.11 -11.40 -2.78
C THR A 620 2.13 -11.23 -1.64
N ILE A 621 2.39 -10.00 -1.18
CA ILE A 621 3.16 -9.74 0.06
C ILE A 621 2.68 -10.64 1.21
N GLY A 622 3.64 -11.25 1.93
CA GLY A 622 3.38 -12.04 3.15
C GLY A 622 3.39 -13.56 2.97
N LEU A 623 3.70 -14.07 1.78
CA LEU A 623 3.95 -15.50 1.55
C LEU A 623 5.44 -15.85 1.74
N ALA A 624 5.69 -17.09 2.18
CA ALA A 624 7.04 -17.61 2.40
C ALA A 624 7.75 -18.07 1.11
N SER A 625 7.03 -18.08 -0.02
CA SER A 625 7.57 -18.31 -1.36
C SER A 625 7.56 -17.02 -2.16
N SER A 626 8.53 -16.86 -3.05
CA SER A 626 8.57 -15.75 -4.02
C SER A 626 7.57 -15.92 -5.17
N ALA A 627 7.01 -17.12 -5.38
CA ALA A 627 6.03 -17.41 -6.44
C ALA A 627 4.98 -18.49 -6.05
N VAL A 628 3.85 -18.51 -6.77
CA VAL A 628 2.86 -19.60 -6.75
C VAL A 628 3.31 -20.62 -7.79
N CYS A 629 3.61 -21.83 -7.36
CA CYS A 629 4.02 -22.91 -8.25
C CYS A 629 2.83 -23.82 -8.57
N ILE A 630 2.53 -24.00 -9.86
CA ILE A 630 1.60 -25.00 -10.36
C ILE A 630 2.41 -26.10 -11.03
N LEU A 631 2.21 -27.33 -10.54
CA LEU A 631 2.85 -28.54 -11.07
C LEU A 631 1.84 -29.32 -11.88
N GLU A 632 2.18 -29.61 -13.12
CA GLU A 632 1.38 -30.44 -14.03
C GLU A 632 2.27 -31.50 -14.68
N THR A 633 1.66 -32.60 -15.12
CA THR A 633 2.37 -33.67 -15.84
C THR A 633 1.68 -33.94 -17.16
N PHE A 634 2.47 -34.05 -18.22
CA PHE A 634 1.97 -34.20 -19.58
C PHE A 634 2.58 -35.43 -20.24
N SER A 635 1.75 -36.20 -20.93
CA SER A 635 2.26 -37.27 -21.80
C SER A 635 2.78 -36.65 -23.11
N PRO A 636 3.87 -37.17 -23.69
CA PRO A 636 4.42 -36.71 -24.98
C PRO A 636 3.34 -36.54 -26.07
N GLY A 637 2.43 -37.51 -26.21
CA GLY A 637 1.33 -37.45 -27.18
C GLY A 637 0.19 -36.45 -26.90
N GLN A 638 0.12 -35.84 -25.71
CA GLN A 638 -0.94 -34.87 -25.39
C GLN A 638 -0.69 -33.48 -26.00
N ILE A 639 0.56 -33.17 -26.35
CA ILE A 639 0.97 -31.87 -26.90
C ILE A 639 1.20 -31.97 -28.42
N ALA A 640 1.32 -33.19 -28.96
CA ALA A 640 1.67 -33.46 -30.35
C ALA A 640 0.55 -33.22 -31.39
N LEU A 641 -0.70 -32.89 -31.02
CA LEU A 641 -1.81 -32.84 -31.98
C LEU A 641 -2.77 -31.66 -31.76
N ARG A 642 -2.66 -30.65 -32.64
CA ARG A 642 -3.74 -29.93 -33.36
C ARG A 642 -3.22 -28.61 -33.93
N ASP A 643 -3.22 -28.37 -35.24
CA ASP A 643 -2.90 -27.06 -35.81
C ASP A 643 -4.10 -26.10 -35.68
N THR A 644 -4.34 -25.57 -34.47
CA THR A 644 -5.38 -24.53 -34.28
C THR A 644 -4.68 -23.20 -34.08
N PRO A 645 -4.86 -22.20 -34.96
CA PRO A 645 -4.22 -20.90 -34.81
C PRO A 645 -4.64 -20.25 -33.48
N ILE A 646 -3.65 -19.73 -32.75
CA ILE A 646 -3.86 -18.98 -31.52
C ILE A 646 -4.09 -17.51 -31.93
N PRO A 647 -5.25 -16.90 -31.63
CA PRO A 647 -5.52 -15.53 -32.05
C PRO A 647 -4.53 -14.52 -31.43
N GLY A 648 -3.92 -13.70 -32.28
CA GLY A 648 -2.94 -12.70 -31.87
C GLY A 648 -1.51 -13.22 -31.68
N TYR A 649 -1.24 -14.46 -32.07
CA TYR A 649 0.09 -15.02 -32.19
C TYR A 649 0.29 -15.45 -33.64
N ASP A 650 0.93 -14.58 -34.42
CA ASP A 650 1.57 -14.98 -35.67
C ASP A 650 2.79 -15.78 -35.22
N GLY A 651 2.77 -17.10 -35.45
CA GLY A 651 3.89 -17.96 -35.10
C GLY A 651 5.18 -17.51 -35.80
N PRO A 652 6.35 -18.09 -35.48
CA PRO A 652 7.49 -17.96 -36.37
C PRO A 652 7.05 -18.46 -37.76
N ASP A 653 7.24 -17.62 -38.79
CA ASP A 653 7.06 -18.03 -40.19
C ASP A 653 7.92 -19.29 -40.38
N VAL A 654 7.26 -20.44 -40.45
CA VAL A 654 7.93 -21.67 -40.85
C VAL A 654 8.01 -21.54 -42.37
N ASP A 655 9.19 -21.18 -42.87
CA ASP A 655 9.53 -21.31 -44.28
C ASP A 655 9.30 -22.78 -44.65
N GLU A 656 8.14 -23.07 -45.23
CA GLU A 656 7.90 -24.28 -46.00
C GLU A 656 8.62 -24.11 -47.33
N ASP A 657 9.96 -24.20 -47.31
CA ASP A 657 10.71 -24.43 -48.54
C ASP A 657 10.74 -25.93 -48.83
N GLU A 658 10.04 -26.22 -49.93
CA GLU A 658 9.80 -27.47 -50.61
C GLU A 658 11.08 -28.25 -50.97
N ASP A 659 11.09 -29.54 -50.64
CA ASP A 659 11.85 -30.53 -51.40
C ASP A 659 11.09 -30.86 -52.71
N VAL A 660 11.46 -30.25 -53.84
CA VAL A 660 11.35 -30.78 -55.23
C VAL A 660 12.37 -29.99 -56.08
N ILE A 661 13.56 -30.48 -56.46
CA ILE A 661 13.96 -31.63 -57.30
C ILE A 661 15.31 -32.17 -56.82
#